data_AF-A0A9J2PRR1-F1
#
_entry.id   AF-A0A9J2PRR1-F1
#
_cell.length_a   1.000
_cell.length_b   1.000
_cell.length_c   1.000
_cell.angle_alpha   90.00
_cell.angle_beta   90.00
_cell.angle_gamma   90.00
#
_symmetry.space_group_name_H-M   'P 1'
#
loop_
_entity.id
_entity.type
_entity.pdbx_description
1 polymer ?
#
loop_
_entity_poly.entity_id
_entity_poly.type
_entity_poly.pdbx_seq_one_letter_code
_entity_poly.pdbx_strand_id
1 'polypeptide(L)'
;MYIQRSGSIKNSIQVCNNVHPGIGLERAAIQHIQELLMRVFFEILQSRPQKIEDMERCMRVSLPASMCHWVMQYQETNEALHNLTTKKLHDKRSANAKSLTALLHALQPKIKEHLGYKVDEKVTLYILSVIEYVTADILKWTGNYVKNIRKGNQTIGLQNLKIALSADKSLMELTEMLYNEDEASTAGILNENGEENWKITQELSYDKVSRDLNHEEEQYLRDLNLIIHVFRRRFEIVFGADDKHYLEEIFGNILELHELTMKVQRIVEDAIEMSDTPCMGAGLWELAEAHEFDVYITYMDLFKYSVSDILSTLLTDPKYNTFFETENRSYSVTPGGETFRLAVKYVLPTMLQAPIVHFFRCVEYINMLIHLSNMGDDLEDLKSAKSYFSGLAVKIEALCPATLKSHLKSEQTARSLPESSRSRQLKRIQEIQKSIELWEGKEIGYTCAEVIREGDLLMVRPGILPTSEVIKKGRGATDRHVFLFDHLLVLTKVHRSSRSEKPIYKFKGKVLIRKSDIFDLSDTEELQNAFKIESRSAGRDGTVTSSWILFCKSAEEKTSWMSDLVMIQTKSLLDRMLDSSLKEEEKRIPLIIPGPDQYRFADVDCDENIVFEDYTSSSGIPVVKHGTVLKLVERLTYHLYTDNNYVRTFLTTYRSFCSPQELLQLLIERFNVPTPFQLRAIEQSIAPPQSR
;
A
#
# COMPACT_ATOMS: atom_id res chain seq x y z
N MET A 1 -5.48 -30.40 -12.77
CA MET A 1 -5.16 -31.56 -11.92
C MET A 1 -3.70 -31.65 -11.41
N TYR A 2 -2.62 -31.46 -12.18
CA TYR A 2 -1.24 -31.44 -11.61
C TYR A 2 -0.74 -30.06 -11.15
N ILE A 3 -1.36 -28.96 -11.61
CA ILE A 3 -1.23 -27.64 -10.99
C ILE A 3 -1.81 -27.64 -9.56
N GLN A 4 -2.54 -28.69 -9.20
CA GLN A 4 -3.46 -28.71 -8.06
C GLN A 4 -2.90 -29.37 -6.78
N ARG A 5 -1.70 -29.98 -6.75
CA ARG A 5 -1.34 -30.84 -5.59
C ARG A 5 0.05 -30.75 -4.93
N SER A 6 1.06 -30.05 -5.45
CA SER A 6 2.29 -29.85 -4.65
C SER A 6 3.18 -28.68 -5.09
N GLY A 7 3.45 -28.52 -6.39
CA GLY A 7 4.36 -27.48 -6.89
C GLY A 7 3.80 -26.05 -6.82
N SER A 8 2.54 -25.85 -7.20
CA SER A 8 1.91 -24.51 -7.18
C SER A 8 1.63 -24.01 -5.75
N ILE A 9 1.32 -24.90 -4.81
CA ILE A 9 1.08 -24.52 -3.41
C ILE A 9 2.38 -24.03 -2.76
N LYS A 10 3.49 -24.76 -2.95
CA LYS A 10 4.81 -24.33 -2.48
C LYS A 10 5.22 -23.00 -3.13
N ASN A 11 4.99 -22.82 -4.42
CA ASN A 11 5.30 -21.55 -5.10
C ASN A 11 4.42 -20.39 -4.61
N SER A 12 3.10 -20.56 -4.41
CA SER A 12 2.25 -19.48 -3.90
C SER A 12 2.60 -19.10 -2.45
N ILE A 13 2.97 -20.07 -1.61
CA ILE A 13 3.45 -19.82 -0.24
C ILE A 13 4.82 -19.13 -0.27
N GLN A 14 5.72 -19.54 -1.16
CA GLN A 14 7.03 -18.93 -1.31
C GLN A 14 6.94 -17.50 -1.84
N VAL A 15 6.08 -17.24 -2.83
CA VAL A 15 5.78 -15.88 -3.31
C VAL A 15 5.14 -15.06 -2.20
N CYS A 16 4.23 -15.64 -1.41
CA CYS A 16 3.64 -14.95 -0.25
C CYS A 16 4.72 -14.55 0.76
N ASN A 17 5.66 -15.44 1.09
CA ASN A 17 6.77 -15.15 1.99
C ASN A 17 7.75 -14.12 1.41
N ASN A 18 7.95 -14.10 0.09
CA ASN A 18 8.80 -13.10 -0.56
C ASN A 18 8.15 -11.70 -0.54
N VAL A 19 6.83 -11.63 -0.68
CA VAL A 19 6.08 -10.36 -0.75
C VAL A 19 5.73 -9.85 0.65
N HIS A 20 5.37 -10.75 1.56
CA HIS A 20 5.02 -10.48 2.94
C HIS A 20 5.58 -11.57 3.85
N PRO A 21 6.82 -11.40 4.35
CA PRO A 21 7.39 -12.28 5.36
C PRO A 21 6.46 -12.34 6.58
N GLY A 22 6.20 -13.55 7.07
CA GLY A 22 5.39 -13.76 8.28
C GLY A 22 3.87 -13.83 8.09
N ILE A 23 3.34 -13.63 6.88
CA ILE A 23 1.90 -13.80 6.62
C ILE A 23 1.59 -15.24 6.18
N GLY A 24 0.80 -15.97 6.97
CA GLY A 24 0.27 -17.28 6.62
C GLY A 24 -0.83 -17.23 5.56
N LEU A 25 -1.02 -18.30 4.80
CA LEU A 25 -2.02 -18.38 3.73
C LEU A 25 -2.93 -19.60 3.91
N GLU A 26 -4.24 -19.39 4.03
CA GLU A 26 -5.20 -20.47 4.24
C GLU A 26 -5.43 -21.29 2.95
N ARG A 27 -5.66 -22.60 3.09
CA ARG A 27 -5.88 -23.52 1.95
C ARG A 27 -7.00 -23.07 1.01
N ALA A 28 -8.09 -22.53 1.55
CA ALA A 28 -9.22 -22.04 0.75
C ALA A 28 -8.83 -20.80 -0.10
N ALA A 29 -8.01 -19.91 0.45
CA ALA A 29 -7.48 -18.77 -0.29
C ALA A 29 -6.54 -19.22 -1.42
N ILE A 30 -5.68 -20.20 -1.17
CA ILE A 30 -4.78 -20.78 -2.19
C ILE A 30 -5.58 -21.35 -3.37
N GLN A 31 -6.64 -22.10 -3.08
CA GLN A 31 -7.48 -22.69 -4.12
C GLN A 31 -8.14 -21.61 -5.00
N HIS A 32 -8.63 -20.53 -4.39
CA HIS A 32 -9.24 -19.44 -5.14
C HIS A 32 -8.23 -18.67 -6.01
N ILE A 33 -7.03 -18.41 -5.50
CA ILE A 33 -5.93 -17.81 -6.29
C ILE A 33 -5.60 -18.72 -7.48
N GLN A 34 -5.50 -20.04 -7.27
CA GLN A 34 -5.23 -20.98 -8.35
C GLN A 34 -6.33 -20.98 -9.42
N GLU A 35 -7.60 -20.90 -9.03
CA GLU A 35 -8.71 -20.79 -9.99
C GLU A 35 -8.61 -19.53 -10.85
N LEU A 36 -8.30 -18.38 -10.24
CA LEU A 36 -8.08 -17.12 -10.96
C LEU A 36 -6.94 -17.23 -11.96
N LEU A 37 -5.77 -17.71 -11.52
CA LEU A 37 -4.59 -17.86 -12.37
C LEU A 37 -4.83 -18.84 -13.52
N MET A 38 -5.59 -19.92 -13.29
CA MET A 38 -5.97 -20.84 -14.34
C MET A 38 -6.86 -20.18 -15.40
N ARG A 39 -7.82 -19.33 -15.00
CA ARG A 39 -8.66 -18.58 -15.95
C ARG A 39 -7.84 -17.60 -16.78
N VAL A 40 -6.93 -16.84 -16.14
CA VAL A 40 -5.98 -15.95 -16.85
C VAL A 40 -5.15 -16.75 -17.85
N PHE A 41 -4.60 -17.90 -17.45
CA PHE A 41 -3.83 -18.77 -18.33
C PHE A 41 -4.66 -19.25 -19.53
N PHE A 42 -5.91 -19.66 -19.33
CA PHE A 42 -6.76 -20.11 -20.43
C PHE A 42 -7.15 -18.98 -21.38
N GLU A 43 -7.48 -17.78 -20.89
CA GLU A 43 -7.76 -16.62 -21.75
C GLU A 43 -6.55 -16.25 -22.63
N ILE A 44 -5.35 -16.30 -22.06
CA ILE A 44 -4.10 -16.12 -22.81
C ILE A 44 -3.94 -17.20 -23.89
N LEU A 45 -4.21 -18.46 -23.56
CA LEU A 45 -4.10 -19.58 -24.52
C LEU A 45 -5.16 -19.54 -25.62
N GLN A 46 -6.39 -19.08 -25.34
CA GLN A 46 -7.45 -18.94 -26.34
C GLN A 46 -7.02 -18.02 -27.49
N SER A 47 -6.19 -17.03 -27.21
CA SER A 47 -5.65 -16.08 -28.18
C SER A 47 -4.58 -16.69 -29.11
N ARG A 48 -4.18 -17.95 -28.89
CA ARG A 48 -3.20 -18.72 -29.68
C ARG A 48 -1.90 -17.94 -29.99
N PRO A 49 -1.14 -17.50 -28.96
CA PRO A 49 0.10 -16.78 -29.17
C PRO A 49 1.16 -17.67 -29.83
N GLN A 50 1.85 -17.13 -30.86
CA GLN A 50 2.97 -17.80 -31.54
C GLN A 50 4.29 -17.06 -31.35
N LYS A 51 4.24 -15.72 -31.30
CA LYS A 51 5.39 -14.84 -31.06
C LYS A 51 5.15 -13.95 -29.83
N ILE A 52 6.22 -13.30 -29.36
CA ILE A 52 6.16 -12.34 -28.24
C ILE A 52 5.21 -11.16 -28.57
N GLU A 53 5.24 -10.64 -29.81
CA GLU A 53 4.32 -9.59 -30.25
C GLU A 53 2.84 -10.02 -30.19
N ASP A 54 2.54 -11.28 -30.48
CA ASP A 54 1.18 -11.82 -30.36
C ASP A 54 0.77 -11.96 -28.90
N MET A 55 1.72 -12.27 -28.03
CA MET A 55 1.53 -12.34 -26.58
C MET A 55 1.23 -10.96 -25.99
N GLU A 56 1.96 -9.91 -26.39
CA GLU A 56 1.66 -8.53 -25.96
C GLU A 56 0.30 -8.05 -26.47
N ARG A 57 -0.07 -8.39 -27.71
CA ARG A 57 -1.40 -8.06 -28.24
C ARG A 57 -2.50 -8.79 -27.47
N CYS A 58 -2.28 -10.07 -27.15
CA CYS A 58 -3.18 -10.88 -26.33
C CYS A 58 -3.36 -10.28 -24.94
N MET A 59 -2.27 -9.89 -24.27
CA MET A 59 -2.36 -9.30 -22.93
C MET A 59 -3.20 -8.03 -22.88
N ARG A 60 -3.11 -7.15 -23.90
CA ARG A 60 -3.94 -5.93 -23.98
C ARG A 60 -5.45 -6.23 -24.07
N VAL A 61 -5.82 -7.45 -24.44
CA VAL A 61 -7.21 -7.91 -24.54
C VAL A 61 -7.63 -8.72 -23.30
N SER A 62 -6.73 -9.55 -22.75
CA SER A 62 -7.03 -10.47 -21.65
C SER A 62 -6.80 -9.89 -20.26
N LEU A 63 -6.06 -8.78 -20.14
CA LEU A 63 -5.77 -8.12 -18.86
C LEU A 63 -6.25 -6.67 -18.87
N PRO A 64 -6.61 -6.10 -17.70
CA PRO A 64 -6.86 -4.67 -17.54
C PRO A 64 -5.70 -3.82 -18.04
N ALA A 65 -5.98 -2.66 -18.63
CA ALA A 65 -4.96 -1.81 -19.27
C ALA A 65 -3.83 -1.40 -18.31
N SER A 66 -4.17 -1.02 -17.07
CA SER A 66 -3.21 -0.70 -16.02
C SER A 66 -2.32 -1.90 -15.68
N MET A 67 -2.91 -3.08 -15.49
CA MET A 67 -2.18 -4.31 -15.19
C MET A 67 -1.28 -4.73 -16.35
N CYS A 68 -1.77 -4.63 -17.58
CA CYS A 68 -1.00 -4.92 -18.78
C CYS A 68 0.24 -4.01 -18.87
N HIS A 69 0.10 -2.71 -18.59
CA HIS A 69 1.24 -1.78 -18.52
C HIS A 69 2.29 -2.24 -17.51
N TRP A 70 1.87 -2.55 -16.28
CA TRP A 70 2.81 -2.99 -15.23
C TRP A 70 3.44 -4.35 -15.52
N VAL A 71 2.72 -5.27 -16.15
CA VAL A 71 3.30 -6.55 -16.59
C VAL A 71 4.34 -6.30 -17.68
N MET A 72 4.10 -5.43 -18.65
CA MET A 72 5.08 -5.09 -19.69
C MET A 72 6.34 -4.43 -19.08
N GLN A 73 6.18 -3.48 -18.17
CA GLN A 73 7.33 -2.90 -17.44
C GLN A 73 8.05 -3.94 -16.57
N TYR A 74 7.31 -4.88 -15.97
CA TYR A 74 7.91 -6.00 -15.26
C TYR A 74 8.75 -6.88 -16.20
N GLN A 75 8.34 -7.11 -17.45
CA GLN A 75 9.15 -7.83 -18.43
C GLN A 75 10.44 -7.10 -18.79
N GLU A 76 10.34 -5.80 -19.10
CA GLU A 76 11.48 -4.97 -19.49
C GLU A 76 12.52 -4.88 -18.38
N THR A 77 12.06 -4.86 -17.12
CA THR A 77 12.93 -4.71 -15.96
C THR A 77 13.33 -6.03 -15.30
N ASN A 78 12.64 -7.15 -15.60
CA ASN A 78 12.98 -8.46 -15.07
C ASN A 78 14.00 -9.14 -15.98
N GLU A 79 15.26 -8.81 -15.74
CA GLU A 79 16.42 -9.52 -16.26
C GLU A 79 16.36 -11.03 -16.02
N ALA A 80 15.49 -11.56 -15.13
CA ALA A 80 15.31 -13.00 -15.03
C ALA A 80 14.90 -13.63 -16.37
N LEU A 81 14.03 -13.05 -17.19
CA LEU A 81 13.70 -13.66 -18.50
C LEU A 81 14.91 -13.63 -19.47
N HIS A 82 15.75 -12.59 -19.38
CA HIS A 82 16.94 -12.41 -20.20
C HIS A 82 18.16 -13.24 -19.71
N ASN A 83 18.27 -13.47 -18.40
CA ASN A 83 19.30 -14.26 -17.72
C ASN A 83 18.91 -15.76 -17.58
N LEU A 84 17.61 -16.08 -17.55
CA LEU A 84 17.07 -17.45 -17.67
C LEU A 84 17.40 -18.03 -19.03
N THR A 85 17.42 -17.21 -20.09
CA THR A 85 17.76 -17.65 -21.44
C THR A 85 19.25 -17.89 -21.67
N THR A 86 20.17 -17.44 -20.80
CA THR A 86 21.62 -17.48 -21.14
C THR A 86 22.60 -18.02 -20.10
N LYS A 87 22.28 -18.25 -18.81
CA LYS A 87 23.26 -18.94 -17.91
C LYS A 87 22.76 -19.59 -16.61
N LYS A 88 21.66 -19.14 -15.98
CA LYS A 88 21.24 -19.64 -14.64
C LYS A 88 20.38 -20.91 -14.62
N LEU A 89 19.78 -21.30 -15.76
CA LEU A 89 18.98 -22.53 -15.88
C LEU A 89 19.81 -23.82 -15.64
N HIS A 90 21.14 -23.72 -15.68
CA HIS A 90 22.08 -24.83 -15.44
C HIS A 90 22.74 -24.84 -14.06
N ASP A 91 22.41 -23.90 -13.16
CA ASP A 91 22.96 -23.93 -11.80
C ASP A 91 22.23 -24.97 -10.94
N LYS A 92 22.75 -26.21 -10.96
CA LYS A 92 22.17 -27.40 -10.31
C LYS A 92 22.12 -27.30 -8.77
N ARG A 93 22.62 -26.23 -8.16
CA ARG A 93 22.61 -26.05 -6.70
C ARG A 93 21.41 -25.26 -6.18
N SER A 94 20.77 -24.41 -6.99
CA SER A 94 19.62 -23.60 -6.55
C SER A 94 18.30 -24.39 -6.59
N ALA A 95 17.60 -24.48 -5.46
CA ALA A 95 16.27 -25.12 -5.36
C ALA A 95 15.22 -24.47 -6.28
N ASN A 96 15.28 -23.14 -6.46
CA ASN A 96 14.36 -22.38 -7.30
C ASN A 96 14.53 -22.69 -8.80
N ALA A 97 15.78 -22.83 -9.27
CA ALA A 97 16.07 -23.17 -10.67
C ALA A 97 15.57 -24.58 -11.03
N LYS A 98 15.68 -25.54 -10.10
CA LYS A 98 15.13 -26.90 -10.26
C LYS A 98 13.60 -26.89 -10.36
N SER A 99 12.92 -26.12 -9.50
CA SER A 99 11.46 -25.99 -9.50
C SER A 99 10.94 -25.42 -10.82
N LEU A 100 11.56 -24.35 -11.32
CA LEU A 100 11.17 -23.69 -12.57
C LEU A 100 11.36 -24.60 -13.81
N THR A 101 12.49 -25.31 -13.86
CA THR A 101 12.80 -26.25 -14.95
C THR A 101 11.80 -27.42 -14.97
N ALA A 102 11.43 -27.94 -13.80
CA ALA A 102 10.40 -28.98 -13.69
C ALA A 102 9.02 -28.48 -14.15
N LEU A 103 8.67 -27.23 -13.82
CA LEU A 103 7.42 -26.58 -14.26
C LEU A 103 7.37 -26.41 -15.78
N LEU A 104 8.45 -25.93 -16.41
CA LEU A 104 8.56 -25.79 -17.86
C LEU A 104 8.37 -27.13 -18.58
N HIS A 105 9.07 -28.18 -18.14
CA HIS A 105 8.93 -29.53 -18.70
C HIS A 105 7.52 -30.11 -18.50
N ALA A 106 6.82 -29.75 -17.42
CA ALA A 106 5.46 -30.22 -17.16
C ALA A 106 4.38 -29.45 -17.94
N LEU A 107 4.61 -28.18 -18.27
CA LEU A 107 3.65 -27.31 -18.95
C LEU A 107 3.70 -27.42 -20.47
N GLN A 108 4.89 -27.54 -21.08
CA GLN A 108 5.04 -27.64 -22.54
C GLN A 108 4.15 -28.73 -23.19
N PRO A 109 4.07 -29.98 -22.66
CA PRO A 109 3.23 -31.02 -23.25
C PRO A 109 1.75 -30.66 -23.22
N LYS A 110 1.28 -30.01 -22.16
CA LYS A 110 -0.13 -29.63 -21.96
C LYS A 110 -0.54 -28.44 -22.83
N ILE A 111 0.36 -27.47 -22.97
CA ILE A 111 0.16 -26.34 -23.89
C ILE A 111 0.06 -26.87 -25.32
N LYS A 112 0.93 -27.82 -25.69
CA LYS A 112 0.89 -28.48 -27.00
C LYS A 112 -0.41 -29.27 -27.23
N GLU A 113 -0.90 -29.98 -26.21
CA GLU A 113 -2.17 -30.72 -26.26
C GLU A 113 -3.36 -29.78 -26.47
N HIS A 114 -3.37 -28.62 -25.80
CA HIS A 114 -4.49 -27.68 -25.88
C HIS A 114 -4.49 -26.81 -27.15
N LEU A 115 -3.31 -26.34 -27.58
CA LEU A 115 -3.16 -25.46 -28.74
C LEU A 115 -3.03 -26.24 -30.07
N GLY A 116 -2.63 -27.51 -30.00
CA GLY A 116 -2.35 -28.35 -31.17
C GLY A 116 -0.99 -28.09 -31.85
N TYR A 117 -0.18 -27.17 -31.34
CA TYR A 117 1.16 -26.86 -31.86
C TYR A 117 2.20 -26.67 -30.74
N LYS A 118 3.48 -26.83 -31.08
CA LYS A 118 4.58 -26.57 -30.13
C LYS A 118 4.82 -25.06 -30.07
N VAL A 119 4.69 -24.49 -28.87
CA VAL A 119 5.00 -23.08 -28.59
C VAL A 119 6.49 -22.93 -28.32
N ASP A 120 7.08 -21.81 -28.72
CA ASP A 120 8.47 -21.47 -28.40
C ASP A 120 8.67 -21.40 -26.86
N GLU A 121 9.84 -21.85 -26.40
CA GLU A 121 10.20 -21.83 -24.99
C GLU A 121 10.21 -20.40 -24.44
N LYS A 122 10.61 -19.42 -25.26
CA LYS A 122 10.54 -17.99 -24.90
C LYS A 122 9.11 -17.52 -24.63
N VAL A 123 8.14 -17.93 -25.44
CA VAL A 123 6.72 -17.58 -25.24
C VAL A 123 6.16 -18.29 -24.00
N THR A 124 6.59 -19.53 -23.73
CA THR A 124 6.19 -20.27 -22.52
C THR A 124 6.73 -19.62 -21.25
N LEU A 125 7.99 -19.17 -21.26
CA LEU A 125 8.59 -18.40 -20.17
C LEU A 125 7.85 -17.08 -19.96
N TYR A 126 7.50 -16.41 -21.05
CA TYR A 126 6.73 -15.17 -20.99
C TYR A 126 5.35 -15.41 -20.32
N ILE A 127 4.61 -16.46 -20.68
CA ILE A 127 3.34 -16.80 -20.01
C ILE A 127 3.55 -17.09 -18.51
N LEU A 128 4.60 -17.83 -18.14
CA LEU A 128 4.92 -18.10 -16.73
C LEU A 128 5.19 -16.82 -15.93
N SER A 129 5.93 -15.89 -16.51
CA SER A 129 6.22 -14.60 -15.84
C SER A 129 4.99 -13.71 -15.71
N VAL A 130 4.02 -13.77 -16.64
CA VAL A 130 2.72 -13.11 -16.46
C VAL A 130 1.98 -13.71 -15.26
N ILE A 131 1.91 -15.05 -15.17
CA ILE A 131 1.26 -15.74 -14.04
C ILE A 131 1.95 -15.40 -12.72
N GLU A 132 3.29 -15.40 -12.69
CA GLU A 132 4.07 -15.04 -11.51
C GLU A 132 3.79 -13.60 -11.07
N TYR A 133 3.76 -12.66 -12.01
CA TYR A 133 3.41 -11.27 -11.72
C TYR A 133 2.00 -11.15 -11.14
N VAL A 134 0.99 -11.74 -11.79
CA VAL A 134 -0.41 -11.68 -11.32
C VAL A 134 -0.55 -12.34 -9.94
N THR A 135 0.17 -13.43 -9.69
CA THR A 135 0.21 -14.09 -8.37
C THR A 135 0.78 -13.16 -7.31
N ALA A 136 1.91 -12.51 -7.61
CA ALA A 136 2.56 -11.58 -6.70
C ALA A 136 1.68 -10.34 -6.45
N ASP A 137 1.01 -9.79 -7.48
CA ASP A 137 0.10 -8.64 -7.34
C ASP A 137 -1.09 -8.99 -6.44
N ILE A 138 -1.76 -10.13 -6.67
CA ILE A 138 -2.88 -10.60 -5.83
C ILE A 138 -2.45 -10.76 -4.37
N LEU A 139 -1.33 -11.46 -4.12
CA LEU A 139 -0.84 -11.72 -2.77
C LEU A 139 -0.39 -10.44 -2.07
N LYS A 140 0.22 -9.50 -2.80
CA LYS A 140 0.65 -8.21 -2.25
C LYS A 140 -0.52 -7.36 -1.80
N TRP A 141 -1.52 -7.21 -2.66
CA TRP A 141 -2.71 -6.42 -2.32
C TRP A 141 -3.50 -7.02 -1.18
N THR A 142 -3.62 -8.36 -1.20
CA THR A 142 -4.31 -9.07 -0.13
C THR A 142 -3.55 -8.99 1.19
N GLY A 143 -2.24 -9.14 1.18
CA GLY A 143 -1.42 -9.02 2.38
C GLY A 143 -1.42 -7.60 2.94
N ASN A 144 -1.30 -6.57 2.11
CA ASN A 144 -1.45 -5.16 2.51
C ASN A 144 -2.83 -4.91 3.17
N TYR A 145 -3.91 -5.41 2.56
CA TYR A 145 -5.25 -5.31 3.12
C TYR A 145 -5.35 -5.99 4.49
N VAL A 146 -4.80 -7.20 4.64
CA VAL A 146 -4.81 -7.94 5.91
C VAL A 146 -3.98 -7.23 6.98
N LYS A 147 -2.79 -6.73 6.64
CA LYS A 147 -1.93 -5.94 7.56
C LYS A 147 -2.66 -4.71 8.10
N ASN A 148 -3.33 -3.98 7.22
CA ASN A 148 -3.96 -2.70 7.58
C ASN A 148 -5.29 -2.87 8.36
N ILE A 149 -5.97 -4.01 8.24
CA ILE A 149 -7.33 -4.18 8.81
C ILE A 149 -7.38 -5.13 10.01
N ARG A 150 -6.41 -6.05 10.15
CA ARG A 150 -6.36 -6.99 11.28
C ARG A 150 -5.02 -6.86 12.00
N LYS A 151 -4.98 -6.00 13.03
CA LYS A 151 -3.86 -5.83 13.98
C LYS A 151 -3.57 -7.08 14.85
N GLY A 152 -3.76 -8.31 14.38
CA GLY A 152 -3.58 -9.50 15.23
C GLY A 152 -3.50 -10.87 14.56
N ASN A 153 -4.13 -11.10 13.40
CA ASN A 153 -4.04 -12.38 12.70
C ASN A 153 -3.37 -12.18 11.34
N GLN A 154 -2.07 -12.51 11.26
CA GLN A 154 -1.27 -12.46 10.03
C GLN A 154 -1.58 -13.66 9.12
N THR A 155 -2.87 -13.92 8.84
CA THR A 155 -3.29 -14.97 7.90
C THR A 155 -4.25 -14.45 6.83
N ILE A 156 -3.94 -14.74 5.57
CA ILE A 156 -4.81 -14.46 4.43
C ILE A 156 -5.86 -15.57 4.35
N GLY A 157 -7.07 -15.24 4.81
CA GLY A 157 -8.27 -16.06 4.62
C GLY A 157 -9.03 -15.74 3.33
N LEU A 158 -9.90 -16.65 2.90
CA LEU A 158 -10.65 -16.54 1.63
C LEU A 158 -11.49 -15.25 1.54
N GLN A 159 -12.13 -14.85 2.64
CA GLN A 159 -12.98 -13.66 2.65
C GLN A 159 -12.14 -12.37 2.55
N ASN A 160 -11.01 -12.30 3.26
CA ASN A 160 -10.09 -11.17 3.18
C ASN A 160 -9.52 -11.04 1.76
N LEU A 161 -9.19 -12.16 1.12
CA LEU A 161 -8.77 -12.20 -0.29
C LEU A 161 -9.84 -11.62 -1.22
N LYS A 162 -11.10 -12.08 -1.11
CA LYS A 162 -12.19 -11.56 -1.97
C LYS A 162 -12.42 -10.07 -1.79
N ILE A 163 -12.35 -9.57 -0.55
CA ILE A 163 -12.49 -8.14 -0.29
C ILE A 163 -11.31 -7.37 -0.89
N ALA A 164 -10.08 -7.83 -0.68
CA ALA A 164 -8.90 -7.20 -1.25
C ALA A 164 -8.93 -7.14 -2.79
N LEU A 165 -9.39 -8.21 -3.45
CA LEU A 165 -9.58 -8.26 -4.90
C LEU A 165 -10.62 -7.24 -5.38
N SER A 166 -11.74 -7.07 -4.64
CA SER A 166 -12.72 -6.01 -4.94
C SER A 166 -12.25 -4.60 -4.53
N ALA A 167 -11.24 -4.53 -3.66
CA ALA A 167 -10.70 -3.30 -3.14
C ALA A 167 -9.68 -2.66 -4.11
N ASP A 168 -9.10 -3.41 -5.03
CA ASP A 168 -8.20 -2.90 -6.05
C ASP A 168 -8.90 -2.77 -7.39
N LYS A 169 -8.76 -1.61 -8.06
CA LYS A 169 -9.45 -1.35 -9.33
C LYS A 169 -9.05 -2.35 -10.42
N SER A 170 -7.74 -2.61 -10.58
CA SER A 170 -7.24 -3.49 -11.63
C SER A 170 -7.59 -4.96 -11.36
N LEU A 171 -7.53 -5.43 -10.11
CA LEU A 171 -7.89 -6.80 -9.73
C LEU A 171 -9.40 -7.03 -9.80
N MET A 172 -10.21 -6.02 -9.47
CA MET A 172 -11.66 -6.06 -9.68
C MET A 172 -12.00 -6.16 -11.17
N GLU A 173 -11.41 -5.31 -12.00
CA GLU A 173 -11.57 -5.38 -13.47
C GLU A 173 -11.11 -6.74 -14.03
N LEU A 174 -9.97 -7.26 -13.56
CA LEU A 174 -9.50 -8.60 -13.93
C LEU A 174 -10.52 -9.67 -13.55
N THR A 175 -11.05 -9.62 -12.33
CA THR A 175 -12.05 -10.60 -11.88
C THR A 175 -13.32 -10.49 -12.73
N GLU A 176 -13.77 -9.31 -13.09
CA GLU A 176 -14.95 -9.13 -13.96
C GLU A 176 -14.71 -9.62 -15.40
N MET A 177 -13.50 -9.45 -15.93
CA MET A 177 -13.15 -10.01 -17.24
C MET A 177 -13.16 -11.56 -17.23
N LEU A 178 -12.83 -12.17 -16.09
CA LEU A 178 -12.71 -13.63 -15.95
C LEU A 178 -14.01 -14.34 -15.52
N TYR A 179 -15.00 -13.62 -15.00
CA TYR A 179 -16.28 -14.16 -14.54
C TYR A 179 -17.43 -13.47 -15.28
N ASN A 180 -18.37 -14.25 -15.83
CA ASN A 180 -19.61 -13.69 -16.38
C ASN A 180 -20.42 -13.01 -15.24
N GLU A 181 -21.18 -11.96 -15.58
CA GLU A 181 -21.88 -11.04 -14.64
C GLU A 181 -22.69 -11.75 -13.53
N ASP A 182 -23.11 -13.00 -13.73
CA ASP A 182 -23.88 -13.79 -12.75
C ASP A 182 -23.02 -14.49 -11.66
N GLU A 183 -21.73 -14.76 -11.91
CA GLU A 183 -20.81 -15.39 -10.92
C GLU A 183 -20.01 -14.37 -10.10
N ALA A 184 -20.00 -13.09 -10.48
CA ALA A 184 -19.34 -11.99 -9.77
C ALA A 184 -20.07 -11.57 -8.46
N SER A 185 -20.87 -12.48 -7.92
CA SER A 185 -21.54 -12.32 -6.65
C SER A 185 -20.52 -12.40 -5.52
N THR A 186 -20.01 -11.25 -5.08
CA THR A 186 -19.32 -11.07 -3.79
C THR A 186 -20.13 -11.76 -2.70
N ALA A 187 -19.66 -12.94 -2.30
CA ALA A 187 -20.33 -13.82 -1.35
C ALA A 187 -20.30 -13.19 0.05
N GLY A 188 -21.51 -13.01 0.60
CA GLY A 188 -21.83 -13.05 2.02
C GLY A 188 -20.86 -12.39 2.99
N ILE A 189 -21.05 -11.11 3.28
CA ILE A 189 -20.72 -10.54 4.59
C ILE A 189 -21.99 -10.61 5.45
N LEU A 190 -22.31 -11.80 5.94
CA LEU A 190 -22.90 -11.92 7.26
C LEU A 190 -21.91 -12.71 8.10
N ASN A 191 -21.35 -12.03 9.10
CA ASN A 191 -20.96 -12.69 10.34
C ASN A 191 -22.24 -13.30 10.95
N GLU A 192 -22.67 -14.45 10.44
CA GLU A 192 -23.42 -15.40 11.24
C GLU A 192 -22.44 -16.48 11.66
N ASN A 193 -22.22 -16.55 12.99
CA ASN A 193 -21.34 -17.45 13.73
C ASN A 193 -19.93 -16.91 13.98
N GLY A 194 -19.89 -15.90 14.86
CA GLY A 194 -18.69 -15.39 15.50
C GLY A 194 -19.02 -14.38 16.59
N GLU A 195 -20.08 -14.61 17.37
CA GLU A 195 -20.17 -14.04 18.72
C GLU A 195 -19.10 -14.71 19.62
N GLU A 196 -17.83 -14.56 19.26
CA GLU A 196 -16.74 -14.77 20.20
C GLU A 196 -16.24 -13.38 20.59
N ASN A 197 -16.77 -12.91 21.72
CA ASN A 197 -16.12 -12.02 22.67
C ASN A 197 -14.96 -11.15 22.11
N TRP A 198 -15.28 -10.06 21.41
CA TRP A 198 -14.34 -8.94 21.30
C TRP A 198 -14.74 -7.75 22.19
N LYS A 199 -15.56 -7.97 23.25
CA LYS A 199 -15.53 -7.09 24.43
C LYS A 199 -14.18 -7.24 25.16
N ILE A 200 -13.11 -6.90 24.47
CA ILE A 200 -11.84 -6.60 25.09
C ILE A 200 -11.89 -5.10 25.32
N THR A 201 -12.39 -4.71 26.49
CA THR A 201 -11.89 -3.51 27.17
C THR A 201 -10.40 -3.79 27.40
N GLN A 202 -9.59 -3.63 26.35
CA GLN A 202 -8.19 -4.03 26.38
C GLN A 202 -7.49 -2.95 27.18
N GLU A 203 -7.08 -3.29 28.40
CA GLU A 203 -6.20 -2.44 29.19
C GLU A 203 -5.05 -1.97 28.30
N LEU A 204 -4.91 -0.65 28.17
CA LEU A 204 -3.88 -0.02 27.36
C LEU A 204 -2.54 -0.41 28.01
N SER A 205 -1.70 -1.19 27.33
CA SER A 205 -0.38 -1.60 27.82
C SER A 205 0.72 -0.88 27.07
N TYR A 206 1.87 -0.68 27.71
CA TYR A 206 3.04 -0.05 27.06
C TYR A 206 3.43 -0.78 25.78
N ASP A 207 3.49 -2.12 25.83
CA ASP A 207 3.77 -2.98 24.67
C ASP A 207 2.78 -2.76 23.52
N LYS A 208 1.48 -2.68 23.80
CA LYS A 208 0.49 -2.42 22.76
C LYS A 208 0.67 -1.03 22.13
N VAL A 209 0.89 0.00 22.96
CA VAL A 209 1.13 1.37 22.47
C VAL A 209 2.42 1.45 21.65
N SER A 210 3.47 0.72 22.03
CA SER A 210 4.73 0.66 21.28
C SER A 210 4.54 0.07 19.88
N ARG A 211 3.79 -1.03 19.76
CA ARG A 211 3.50 -1.65 18.45
C ARG A 211 2.56 -0.80 17.60
N ASP A 212 1.60 -0.13 18.24
CA ASP A 212 0.73 0.82 17.56
C ASP A 212 1.55 2.02 17.03
N LEU A 213 2.50 2.54 17.81
CA LEU A 213 3.44 3.57 17.35
C LEU A 213 4.30 3.07 16.18
N ASN A 214 4.90 1.88 16.28
CA ASN A 214 5.69 1.30 15.19
C ASN A 214 4.91 1.21 13.88
N HIS A 215 3.65 0.77 13.95
CA HIS A 215 2.80 0.68 12.77
C HIS A 215 2.45 2.05 12.19
N GLU A 216 2.25 3.07 13.02
CA GLU A 216 2.04 4.45 12.55
C GLU A 216 3.30 5.03 11.91
N GLU A 217 4.50 4.74 12.44
CA GLU A 217 5.78 5.12 11.84
C GLU A 217 5.99 4.43 10.47
N GLU A 218 5.74 3.12 10.38
CA GLU A 218 5.78 2.36 9.11
C GLU A 218 4.85 2.98 8.05
N GLN A 219 3.62 3.32 8.45
CA GLN A 219 2.63 3.91 7.55
C GLN A 219 3.04 5.34 7.15
N TYR A 220 3.55 6.14 8.09
CA TYR A 220 4.02 7.49 7.79
C TYR A 220 5.23 7.48 6.85
N LEU A 221 6.20 6.59 7.10
CA LEU A 221 7.34 6.41 6.19
C LEU A 221 6.88 6.02 4.78
N ARG A 222 5.86 5.15 4.67
CA ARG A 222 5.26 4.81 3.38
C ARG A 222 4.62 6.02 2.70
N ASP A 223 3.92 6.86 3.45
CA ASP A 223 3.30 8.09 2.93
C ASP A 223 4.37 9.10 2.45
N LEU A 224 5.47 9.26 3.19
CA LEU A 224 6.63 10.05 2.78
C LEU A 224 7.27 9.49 1.50
N ASN A 225 7.45 8.17 1.44
CA ASN A 225 7.95 7.49 0.25
C ASN A 225 7.04 7.72 -0.96
N LEU A 226 5.72 7.75 -0.76
CA LEU A 226 4.76 8.08 -1.82
C LEU A 226 5.00 9.51 -2.34
N ILE A 227 5.16 10.49 -1.45
CA ILE A 227 5.46 11.88 -1.83
C ILE A 227 6.78 11.97 -2.60
N ILE A 228 7.83 11.31 -2.11
CA ILE A 228 9.20 11.41 -2.65
C ILE A 228 9.33 10.63 -3.97
N HIS A 229 9.00 9.35 -3.97
CA HIS A 229 9.28 8.44 -5.09
C HIS A 229 8.22 8.49 -6.19
N VAL A 230 7.00 8.93 -5.89
CA VAL A 230 5.92 9.04 -6.88
C VAL A 230 5.80 10.46 -7.42
N PHE A 231 5.65 11.47 -6.56
CA PHE A 231 5.44 12.84 -7.00
C PHE A 231 6.76 13.58 -7.24
N ARG A 232 7.60 13.76 -6.21
CA ARG A 232 8.82 14.57 -6.29
C ARG A 232 9.77 14.08 -7.38
N ARG A 233 10.04 12.77 -7.44
CA ARG A 233 10.93 12.16 -8.45
C ARG A 233 10.46 12.38 -9.88
N ARG A 234 9.15 12.40 -10.15
CA ARG A 234 8.61 12.70 -11.49
C ARG A 234 8.83 14.15 -11.87
N PHE A 235 8.60 15.07 -10.95
CA PHE A 235 8.91 16.49 -11.17
C PHE A 235 10.41 16.71 -11.39
N GLU A 236 11.26 16.03 -10.63
CA GLU A 236 12.72 16.12 -10.77
C GLU A 236 13.23 15.67 -12.15
N ILE A 237 12.57 14.68 -12.77
CA ILE A 237 12.91 14.23 -14.14
C ILE A 237 12.50 15.25 -15.20
N VAL A 238 11.41 15.98 -14.98
CA VAL A 238 10.79 16.88 -15.96
C VAL A 238 11.35 18.29 -15.88
N PHE A 239 11.68 18.76 -14.68
CA PHE A 239 12.17 20.10 -14.44
C PHE A 239 13.58 20.30 -15.00
N GLY A 240 13.74 21.35 -15.80
CA GLY A 240 15.04 21.81 -16.28
C GLY A 240 15.85 22.47 -15.16
N ALA A 241 17.08 22.90 -15.46
CA ALA A 241 17.94 23.57 -14.47
C ALA A 241 17.27 24.81 -13.85
N ASP A 242 16.53 25.58 -14.65
CA ASP A 242 15.87 26.83 -14.20
C ASP A 242 14.63 26.57 -13.34
N ASP A 243 13.98 25.41 -13.47
CA ASP A 243 12.72 25.07 -12.79
C ASP A 243 12.92 24.28 -11.49
N LYS A 244 14.16 23.96 -11.12
CA LYS A 244 14.45 23.15 -9.92
C LYS A 244 13.97 23.79 -8.62
N HIS A 245 13.87 25.13 -8.58
CA HIS A 245 13.34 25.86 -7.42
C HIS A 245 11.92 25.41 -7.03
N TYR A 246 11.09 24.98 -8.00
CA TYR A 246 9.76 24.45 -7.72
C TYR A 246 9.77 23.19 -6.84
N LEU A 247 10.86 22.41 -6.84
CA LEU A 247 10.96 21.25 -5.95
C LEU A 247 11.01 21.68 -4.49
N GLU A 248 11.76 22.74 -4.18
CA GLU A 248 11.84 23.28 -2.81
C GLU A 248 10.54 23.98 -2.43
N GLU A 249 9.91 24.70 -3.37
CA GLU A 249 8.63 25.39 -3.12
C GLU A 249 7.44 24.45 -2.91
N ILE A 250 7.44 23.25 -3.51
CA ILE A 250 6.33 22.29 -3.41
C ILE A 250 6.57 21.26 -2.30
N PHE A 251 7.81 20.82 -2.09
CA PHE A 251 8.12 19.72 -1.19
C PHE A 251 8.91 20.14 0.06
N GLY A 252 9.46 21.36 0.11
CA GLY A 252 10.28 21.82 1.23
C GLY A 252 11.43 20.85 1.54
N ASN A 253 11.71 20.66 2.83
CA ASN A 253 12.73 19.74 3.34
C ASN A 253 12.18 18.31 3.60
N ILE A 254 11.26 17.80 2.78
CA ILE A 254 10.66 16.46 2.95
C ILE A 254 11.69 15.31 3.03
N LEU A 255 12.86 15.47 2.41
CA LEU A 255 13.93 14.48 2.45
C LEU A 255 14.56 14.37 3.84
N GLU A 256 14.70 15.49 4.55
CA GLU A 256 15.18 15.51 5.94
C GLU A 256 14.17 14.84 6.88
N LEU A 257 12.87 15.09 6.65
CA LEU A 257 11.80 14.40 7.38
C LEU A 257 11.85 12.89 7.16
N HIS A 258 12.06 12.45 5.93
CA HIS A 258 12.21 11.02 5.61
C HIS A 258 13.43 10.40 6.31
N GLU A 259 14.57 11.10 6.33
CA GLU A 259 15.76 10.63 7.06
C GLU A 259 15.50 10.52 8.57
N LEU A 260 14.86 11.54 9.17
CA LEU A 260 14.47 11.50 10.58
C LEU A 260 13.52 10.34 10.87
N THR A 261 12.48 10.14 10.07
CA THR A 261 11.53 9.03 10.25
C THR A 261 12.21 7.67 10.15
N MET A 262 13.18 7.50 9.25
CA MET A 262 13.99 6.27 9.19
C MET A 262 14.78 6.03 10.49
N LYS A 263 15.30 7.08 11.13
CA LYS A 263 15.98 6.95 12.44
C LYS A 263 15.00 6.62 13.57
N VAL A 264 13.86 7.30 13.61
CA VAL A 264 12.80 7.06 14.60
C VAL A 264 12.27 5.62 14.50
N GLN A 265 11.97 5.15 13.28
CA GLN A 265 11.51 3.78 13.07
C GLN A 265 12.53 2.76 13.58
N ARG A 266 13.82 2.94 13.28
CA ARG A 266 14.88 2.05 13.79
C ARG A 266 14.90 1.99 15.31
N ILE A 267 14.83 3.14 15.98
CA ILE A 267 14.76 3.22 17.45
C ILE A 267 13.56 2.46 17.99
N VAL A 268 12.39 2.62 17.37
CA VAL A 268 11.16 1.96 17.80
C VAL A 268 11.23 0.44 17.57
N GLU A 269 11.71 0.01 16.39
CA GLU A 269 11.91 -1.41 16.06
C GLU A 269 12.92 -2.07 17.01
N ASP A 270 14.08 -1.46 17.21
CA ASP A 270 15.12 -1.95 18.12
C ASP A 270 14.61 -2.03 19.56
N ALA A 271 13.87 -1.02 20.03
CA ALA A 271 13.28 -1.01 21.37
C ALA A 271 12.24 -2.11 21.56
N ILE A 272 11.48 -2.46 20.52
CA ILE A 272 10.49 -3.56 20.57
C ILE A 272 11.18 -4.92 20.49
N GLU A 273 12.26 -5.04 19.73
CA GLU A 273 12.96 -6.30 19.51
C GLU A 273 13.86 -6.71 20.67
N MET A 274 14.55 -5.75 21.30
CA MET A 274 15.65 -6.00 22.24
C MET A 274 15.21 -6.27 23.69
N SER A 275 13.98 -5.98 24.07
CA SER A 275 13.52 -6.11 25.46
C SER A 275 12.17 -6.80 25.61
N ASP A 276 12.00 -7.55 26.70
CA ASP A 276 10.70 -8.15 27.04
C ASP A 276 9.63 -7.07 27.34
N THR A 277 10.05 -5.88 27.76
CA THR A 277 9.23 -4.66 27.82
C THR A 277 9.93 -3.55 27.04
N PRO A 278 9.35 -3.01 25.96
CA PRO A 278 9.98 -1.98 25.14
C PRO A 278 10.35 -0.74 25.98
N CYS A 279 11.52 -0.14 25.73
CA CYS A 279 11.96 1.09 26.37
C CYS A 279 12.33 2.11 25.29
N MET A 280 11.43 3.04 25.00
CA MET A 280 11.60 4.00 23.90
C MET A 280 12.14 5.36 24.34
N GLY A 281 12.14 5.65 25.64
CA GLY A 281 12.53 6.95 26.20
C GLY A 281 13.92 7.38 25.77
N ALA A 282 14.92 6.53 25.97
CA ALA A 282 16.31 6.84 25.68
C ALA A 282 16.55 7.23 24.20
N GLY A 283 16.05 6.43 23.26
CA GLY A 283 16.24 6.71 21.83
C GLY A 283 15.47 7.95 21.34
N LEU A 284 14.25 8.16 21.83
CA LEU A 284 13.49 9.38 21.51
C LEU A 284 14.13 10.63 22.11
N TRP A 285 14.68 10.51 23.32
CA TRP A 285 15.40 11.60 23.96
C TRP A 285 16.72 11.93 23.26
N GLU A 286 17.49 10.93 22.82
CA GLU A 286 18.74 11.14 22.06
C GLU A 286 18.51 12.01 20.81
N LEU A 287 17.49 11.69 20.01
CA LEU A 287 17.12 12.48 18.83
C LEU A 287 16.62 13.88 19.20
N ALA A 288 15.87 14.00 20.30
CA ALA A 288 15.37 15.27 20.79
C ALA A 288 16.49 16.19 21.32
N GLU A 289 17.46 15.64 22.05
CA GLU A 289 18.63 16.33 22.56
C GLU A 289 19.54 16.81 21.42
N ALA A 290 19.65 16.02 20.35
CA ALA A 290 20.35 16.39 19.13
C ALA A 290 19.57 17.40 18.25
N HIS A 291 18.39 17.85 18.69
CA HIS A 291 17.52 18.78 17.95
C HIS A 291 17.08 18.26 16.56
N GLU A 292 17.06 16.94 16.34
CA GLU A 292 16.75 16.40 15.01
C GLU A 292 15.29 16.68 14.58
N PHE A 293 14.35 16.87 15.52
CA PHE A 293 12.95 17.18 15.21
C PHE A 293 12.71 18.65 14.81
N ASP A 294 13.71 19.54 14.91
CA ASP A 294 13.59 20.93 14.46
C ASP A 294 13.31 21.01 12.94
N VAL A 295 13.60 19.94 12.18
CA VAL A 295 13.24 19.79 10.76
C VAL A 295 11.74 19.98 10.49
N TYR A 296 10.85 19.69 11.46
CA TYR A 296 9.41 19.95 11.35
C TYR A 296 9.09 21.45 11.38
N ILE A 297 9.90 22.27 12.07
CA ILE A 297 9.76 23.73 12.03
C ILE A 297 10.19 24.25 10.66
N THR A 298 11.33 23.76 10.14
CA THR A 298 11.78 24.11 8.79
C THR A 298 10.73 23.76 7.75
N TYR A 299 10.06 22.60 7.90
CA TYR A 299 8.98 22.19 7.00
C TYR A 299 7.76 23.12 7.03
N MET A 300 7.54 23.86 8.13
CA MET A 300 6.45 24.84 8.20
C MET A 300 6.61 26.01 7.22
N ASP A 301 7.81 26.23 6.68
CA ASP A 301 8.04 27.24 5.66
C ASP A 301 7.24 26.98 4.37
N LEU A 302 6.94 25.71 4.09
CA LEU A 302 6.08 25.30 2.97
C LEU A 302 4.68 25.92 3.05
N PHE A 303 4.15 26.09 4.26
CA PHE A 303 2.79 26.60 4.48
C PHE A 303 2.70 28.13 4.55
N LYS A 304 3.81 28.85 4.39
CA LYS A 304 3.82 30.32 4.27
C LYS A 304 3.13 30.80 2.98
N TYR A 305 3.18 29.97 1.93
CA TYR A 305 2.58 30.24 0.63
C TYR A 305 1.57 29.15 0.25
N SER A 306 0.68 29.45 -0.70
CA SER A 306 -0.30 28.48 -1.18
C SER A 306 0.37 27.54 -2.20
N VAL A 307 0.73 26.33 -1.76
CA VAL A 307 1.23 25.26 -2.65
C VAL A 307 0.24 24.95 -3.77
N SER A 308 -1.06 25.04 -3.48
CA SER A 308 -2.13 24.85 -4.48
C SER A 308 -2.03 25.85 -5.63
N ASP A 309 -1.61 27.08 -5.38
CA ASP A 309 -1.50 28.13 -6.40
C ASP A 309 -0.30 27.85 -7.32
N ILE A 310 0.83 27.42 -6.74
CA ILE A 310 2.02 26.99 -7.47
C ILE A 310 1.68 25.81 -8.38
N LEU A 311 1.02 24.78 -7.82
CA LEU A 311 0.58 23.61 -8.58
C LEU A 311 -0.41 23.99 -9.69
N SER A 312 -1.32 24.93 -9.45
CA SER A 312 -2.24 25.40 -10.49
C SER A 312 -1.52 26.08 -11.65
N THR A 313 -0.46 26.82 -11.37
CA THR A 313 0.40 27.46 -12.38
C THR A 313 1.12 26.39 -13.20
N LEU A 314 1.72 25.39 -12.54
CA LEU A 314 2.40 24.28 -13.22
C LEU A 314 1.47 23.42 -14.07
N LEU A 315 0.24 23.20 -13.63
CA LEU A 315 -0.76 22.41 -14.36
C LEU A 315 -1.29 23.12 -15.60
N THR A 316 -1.21 24.46 -15.65
CA THR A 316 -1.66 25.28 -16.78
C THR A 316 -0.55 25.68 -17.73
N ASP A 317 0.72 25.54 -17.31
CA ASP A 317 1.88 25.86 -18.13
C ASP A 317 1.98 24.92 -19.37
N PRO A 318 1.98 25.48 -20.60
CA PRO A 318 2.15 24.72 -21.83
C PRO A 318 3.40 23.83 -21.87
N LYS A 319 4.47 24.21 -21.16
CA LYS A 319 5.74 23.47 -21.10
C LYS A 319 5.57 22.05 -20.57
N TYR A 320 4.67 21.84 -19.62
CA TYR A 320 4.47 20.55 -18.94
C TYR A 320 3.27 19.76 -19.47
N ASN A 321 2.53 20.29 -20.45
CA ASN A 321 1.33 19.63 -20.98
C ASN A 321 1.62 18.24 -21.56
N THR A 322 2.69 18.09 -22.33
CA THR A 322 3.08 16.79 -22.92
C THR A 322 3.41 15.74 -21.86
N PHE A 323 4.06 16.16 -20.76
CA PHE A 323 4.34 15.30 -19.62
C PHE A 323 3.05 14.79 -18.97
N PHE A 324 2.15 15.70 -18.60
CA PHE A 324 0.90 15.32 -17.95
C PHE A 324 -0.02 14.51 -18.87
N GLU A 325 -0.05 14.79 -20.18
CA GLU A 325 -0.79 13.98 -21.14
C GLU A 325 -0.24 12.55 -21.24
N THR A 326 1.08 12.39 -21.20
CA THR A 326 1.74 11.08 -21.26
C THR A 326 1.45 10.26 -20.00
N GLU A 327 1.57 10.86 -18.82
CA GLU A 327 1.23 10.20 -17.55
C GLU A 327 -0.27 9.85 -17.50
N ASN A 328 -1.16 10.78 -17.88
CA ASN A 328 -2.60 10.51 -17.90
C ASN A 328 -2.97 9.35 -18.84
N ARG A 329 -2.38 9.28 -20.04
CA ARG A 329 -2.60 8.14 -20.98
C ARG A 329 -2.10 6.81 -20.43
N SER A 330 -1.05 6.84 -19.61
CA SER A 330 -0.44 5.62 -19.08
C SER A 330 -1.27 4.99 -17.96
N TYR A 331 -2.03 5.79 -17.21
CA TYR A 331 -2.74 5.32 -16.01
C TYR A 331 -4.25 5.51 -16.03
N SER A 332 -4.79 6.26 -16.99
CA SER A 332 -6.23 6.39 -17.16
C SER A 332 -6.79 5.26 -18.01
N VAL A 333 -7.93 4.71 -17.60
CA VAL A 333 -8.65 3.66 -18.34
C VAL A 333 -9.42 4.25 -19.53
N THR A 334 -9.76 5.53 -19.47
CA THR A 334 -10.61 6.23 -20.44
C THR A 334 -9.82 7.23 -21.29
N PRO A 335 -10.11 7.31 -22.60
CA PRO A 335 -9.63 8.41 -23.43
C PRO A 335 -10.12 9.75 -22.86
N GLY A 336 -9.24 10.53 -22.26
CA GLY A 336 -9.54 11.85 -21.67
C GLY A 336 -9.58 11.92 -20.15
N GLY A 337 -9.33 10.83 -19.42
CA GLY A 337 -9.26 10.89 -17.95
C GLY A 337 -7.95 11.55 -17.47
N GLU A 338 -8.09 12.55 -16.61
CA GLU A 338 -6.97 13.34 -16.08
C GLU A 338 -6.47 12.83 -14.72
N THR A 339 -6.42 11.51 -14.55
CA THR A 339 -6.26 10.84 -13.26
C THR A 339 -5.00 11.31 -12.50
N PHE A 340 -3.87 11.47 -13.17
CA PHE A 340 -2.64 11.92 -12.52
C PHE A 340 -2.63 13.44 -12.25
N ARG A 341 -3.13 14.26 -13.19
CA ARG A 341 -3.32 15.70 -12.98
C ARG A 341 -4.21 15.99 -11.76
N LEU A 342 -5.31 15.26 -11.63
CA LEU A 342 -6.22 15.39 -10.49
C LEU A 342 -5.54 14.96 -9.18
N ALA A 343 -4.72 13.91 -9.19
CA ALA A 343 -3.94 13.52 -8.02
C ALA A 343 -2.95 14.63 -7.61
N VAL A 344 -2.23 15.22 -8.56
CA VAL A 344 -1.34 16.36 -8.29
C VAL A 344 -2.12 17.56 -7.75
N LYS A 345 -3.30 17.85 -8.29
CA LYS A 345 -4.10 19.03 -7.90
C LYS A 345 -4.78 18.87 -6.53
N TYR A 346 -5.32 17.69 -6.22
CA TYR A 346 -6.21 17.49 -5.08
C TYR A 346 -5.70 16.51 -4.02
N VAL A 347 -4.79 15.60 -4.36
CA VAL A 347 -4.25 14.60 -3.42
C VAL A 347 -2.92 15.07 -2.82
N LEU A 348 -1.99 15.52 -3.66
CA LEU A 348 -0.66 15.96 -3.21
C LEU A 348 -0.71 17.07 -2.12
N PRO A 349 -1.52 18.13 -2.23
CA PRO A 349 -1.59 19.16 -1.17
C PRO A 349 -2.05 18.62 0.18
N THR A 350 -2.97 17.66 0.18
CA THR A 350 -3.44 16.99 1.40
C THR A 350 -2.37 16.09 1.98
N MET A 351 -1.63 15.37 1.14
CA MET A 351 -0.50 14.55 1.56
C MET A 351 0.65 15.36 2.17
N LEU A 352 0.92 16.56 1.65
CA LEU A 352 1.94 17.45 2.20
C LEU A 352 1.60 17.95 3.62
N GLN A 353 0.34 17.83 4.07
CA GLN A 353 -0.07 18.11 5.46
C GLN A 353 0.19 16.94 6.42
N ALA A 354 0.38 15.72 5.90
CA ALA A 354 0.56 14.51 6.70
C ALA A 354 1.73 14.59 7.71
N PRO A 355 2.90 15.16 7.37
CA PRO A 355 3.99 15.34 8.33
C PRO A 355 3.58 16.08 9.60
N ILE A 356 2.83 17.16 9.47
CA ILE A 356 2.42 17.96 10.64
C ILE A 356 1.39 17.21 11.47
N VAL A 357 0.46 16.50 10.81
CA VAL A 357 -0.49 15.64 11.52
C VAL A 357 0.26 14.57 12.31
N HIS A 358 1.20 13.88 11.67
CA HIS A 358 2.03 12.85 12.28
C HIS A 358 2.83 13.37 13.49
N PHE A 359 3.47 14.54 13.40
CA PHE A 359 4.18 15.14 14.54
C PHE A 359 3.29 15.24 15.79
N PHE A 360 2.06 15.75 15.66
CA PHE A 360 1.13 15.83 16.79
C PHE A 360 0.67 14.44 17.27
N ARG A 361 0.63 13.44 16.39
CA ARG A 361 0.40 12.04 16.82
C ARG A 361 1.56 11.53 17.67
N CYS A 362 2.82 11.79 17.31
CA CYS A 362 3.99 11.40 18.11
C CYS A 362 3.91 12.01 19.52
N VAL A 363 3.51 13.28 19.64
CA VAL A 363 3.30 13.93 20.95
C VAL A 363 2.27 13.19 21.79
N GLU A 364 1.16 12.76 21.19
CA GLU A 364 0.14 11.97 21.89
C GLU A 364 0.66 10.59 22.32
N TYR A 365 1.42 9.90 21.47
CA TYR A 365 2.07 8.63 21.81
C TYR A 365 3.04 8.76 22.97
N ILE A 366 3.91 9.78 22.97
CA ILE A 366 4.82 10.05 24.09
C ILE A 366 4.03 10.25 25.39
N ASN A 367 2.91 10.99 25.34
CA ASN A 367 2.06 11.17 26.51
C ASN A 367 1.46 9.85 27.01
N MET A 368 0.99 8.98 26.11
CA MET A 368 0.48 7.65 26.48
C MET A 368 1.57 6.79 27.11
N LEU A 369 2.79 6.79 26.53
CA LEU A 369 3.92 6.02 27.04
C LEU A 369 4.34 6.47 28.44
N ILE A 370 4.34 7.78 28.72
CA ILE A 370 4.62 8.32 30.07
C ILE A 370 3.63 7.78 31.11
N HIS A 371 2.35 7.67 30.76
CA HIS A 371 1.32 7.18 31.68
C HIS A 371 1.40 5.66 31.90
N LEU A 372 2.03 4.92 31.00
CA LEU A 372 2.13 3.46 31.03
C LEU A 372 3.52 2.95 31.43
N SER A 373 4.53 3.82 31.49
CA SER A 373 5.90 3.43 31.81
C SER A 373 6.02 3.07 33.29
N ASN A 374 6.57 1.89 33.55
CA ASN A 374 6.84 1.37 34.88
C ASN A 374 8.34 1.42 35.25
N MET A 375 9.19 1.84 34.31
CA MET A 375 10.65 1.90 34.47
C MET A 375 11.07 3.34 34.77
N GLY A 376 11.84 3.53 35.84
CA GLY A 376 12.24 4.86 36.31
C GLY A 376 13.04 5.66 35.28
N ASP A 377 14.04 5.02 34.67
CA ASP A 377 14.93 5.67 33.70
C ASP A 377 14.18 6.06 32.41
N ASP A 378 13.42 5.11 31.82
CA ASP A 378 12.57 5.35 30.64
C ASP A 378 11.57 6.49 30.87
N LEU A 379 10.97 6.55 32.05
CA LEU A 379 10.02 7.60 32.41
C LEU A 379 10.66 9.00 32.44
N GLU A 380 11.88 9.13 32.96
CA GLU A 380 12.59 10.42 32.99
C GLU A 380 13.03 10.86 31.59
N ASP A 381 13.49 9.93 30.75
CA ASP A 381 13.83 10.21 29.36
C ASP A 381 12.58 10.64 28.56
N LEU A 382 11.46 9.94 28.74
CA LEU A 382 10.19 10.29 28.10
C LEU A 382 9.66 11.66 28.55
N LYS A 383 9.81 12.03 29.83
CA LYS A 383 9.45 13.37 30.32
C LYS A 383 10.32 14.45 29.69
N SER A 384 11.62 14.19 29.54
CA SER A 384 12.56 15.09 28.90
C SER A 384 12.20 15.29 27.42
N ALA A 385 11.94 14.20 26.70
CA ALA A 385 11.45 14.23 25.33
C ALA A 385 10.13 15.03 25.24
N LYS A 386 9.15 14.74 26.10
CA LYS A 386 7.88 15.49 26.14
C LYS A 386 8.07 17.00 26.31
N SER A 387 9.00 17.44 27.15
CA SER A 387 9.28 18.86 27.35
C SER A 387 9.72 19.54 26.04
N TYR A 388 10.67 18.90 25.34
CA TYR A 388 11.16 19.37 24.03
C TYR A 388 10.04 19.37 22.97
N PHE A 389 9.33 18.26 22.82
CA PHE A 389 8.20 18.13 21.89
C PHE A 389 7.08 19.13 22.17
N SER A 390 6.79 19.43 23.44
CA SER A 390 5.79 20.45 23.80
C SER A 390 6.24 21.86 23.37
N GLY A 391 7.53 22.17 23.52
CA GLY A 391 8.11 23.42 23.02
C GLY A 391 8.03 23.55 21.50
N LEU A 392 8.31 22.47 20.77
CA LEU A 392 8.14 22.40 19.32
C LEU A 392 6.68 22.52 18.89
N ALA A 393 5.77 21.81 19.56
CA ALA A 393 4.34 21.82 19.27
C ALA A 393 3.76 23.23 19.33
N VAL A 394 4.14 24.03 20.32
CA VAL A 394 3.70 25.44 20.44
C VAL A 394 4.21 26.27 19.25
N LYS A 395 5.47 26.09 18.83
CA LYS A 395 6.05 26.80 17.68
C LYS A 395 5.34 26.41 16.38
N ILE A 396 5.12 25.11 16.16
CA ILE A 396 4.45 24.59 14.95
C ILE A 396 2.99 25.04 14.92
N GLU A 397 2.25 24.93 16.03
CA GLU A 397 0.84 25.36 16.12
C GLU A 397 0.67 26.86 15.85
N ALA A 398 1.64 27.69 16.27
CA ALA A 398 1.65 29.12 15.96
C ALA A 398 1.77 29.39 14.45
N LEU A 399 2.53 28.57 13.71
CA LEU A 399 2.75 28.69 12.26
C LEU A 399 1.65 28.02 11.42
N CYS A 400 0.82 27.15 11.99
CA CYS A 400 -0.20 26.41 11.25
C CYS A 400 -1.30 27.31 10.63
N PRO A 401 -1.62 27.15 9.32
CA PRO A 401 -2.78 27.75 8.68
C PRO A 401 -4.11 27.31 9.31
N ALA A 402 -5.18 28.09 9.07
CA ALA A 402 -6.50 27.81 9.63
C ALA A 402 -7.08 26.45 9.16
N THR A 403 -6.86 26.08 7.91
CA THR A 403 -7.27 24.80 7.32
C THR A 403 -6.61 23.62 8.04
N LEU A 404 -5.29 23.68 8.24
CA LEU A 404 -4.52 22.66 8.95
C LEU A 404 -4.95 22.54 10.42
N LYS A 405 -5.21 23.68 11.08
CA LYS A 405 -5.76 23.69 12.46
C LYS A 405 -7.11 22.98 12.55
N SER A 406 -7.99 23.17 11.56
CA SER A 406 -9.28 22.47 11.54
C SER A 406 -9.11 20.96 11.34
N HIS A 407 -8.17 20.56 10.49
CA HIS A 407 -7.84 19.15 10.24
C HIS A 407 -7.28 18.46 11.49
N LEU A 408 -6.32 19.10 12.18
CA LEU A 408 -5.75 18.59 13.43
C LEU A 408 -6.83 18.39 14.52
N LYS A 409 -7.78 19.32 14.65
CA LYS A 409 -8.91 19.19 15.60
C LYS A 409 -9.85 18.04 15.25
N SER A 410 -10.13 17.83 13.97
CA SER A 410 -10.95 16.71 13.50
C SER A 410 -10.29 15.36 13.84
N GLU A 411 -9.00 15.25 13.54
CA GLU A 411 -8.19 14.06 13.82
C GLU A 411 -8.07 13.74 15.32
N GLN A 412 -7.91 14.76 16.18
CA GLN A 412 -7.89 14.60 17.64
C GLN A 412 -9.25 14.12 18.18
N THR A 413 -10.35 14.66 17.64
CA THR A 413 -11.72 14.30 18.07
C THR A 413 -12.09 12.88 17.65
N ALA A 414 -11.64 12.44 16.46
CA ALA A 414 -11.86 11.07 16.00
C ALA A 414 -11.18 10.03 16.90
N ARG A 415 -10.09 10.37 17.59
CA ARG A 415 -9.26 9.42 18.34
C ARG A 415 -9.52 9.38 19.85
N SER A 416 -10.06 10.45 20.45
CA SER A 416 -10.39 10.51 21.90
C SER A 416 -11.49 9.54 22.35
N LEU A 417 -12.19 8.92 21.40
CA LEU A 417 -13.28 7.99 21.65
C LEU A 417 -12.73 6.56 21.91
N PRO A 418 -13.16 5.86 22.98
CA PRO A 418 -12.55 4.58 23.42
C PRO A 418 -12.76 3.36 22.51
N GLU A 419 -13.69 3.43 21.55
CA GLU A 419 -14.03 2.27 20.71
C GLU A 419 -13.02 2.07 19.57
N SER A 420 -12.65 0.82 19.29
CA SER A 420 -11.83 0.46 18.12
C SER A 420 -12.40 1.11 16.85
N SER A 421 -11.55 1.83 16.09
CA SER A 421 -11.91 2.59 14.89
C SER A 421 -12.81 1.78 13.94
N ARG A 422 -12.46 0.52 13.70
CA ARG A 422 -13.23 -0.39 12.83
C ARG A 422 -14.66 -0.65 13.35
N SER A 423 -14.81 -0.89 14.64
CA SER A 423 -16.13 -1.16 15.23
C SER A 423 -17.04 0.06 15.19
N ARG A 424 -16.46 1.25 15.35
CA ARG A 424 -17.18 2.52 15.26
C ARG A 424 -17.61 2.81 13.83
N GLN A 425 -16.71 2.62 12.86
CA GLN A 425 -17.01 2.77 11.44
C GLN A 425 -18.14 1.83 11.02
N LEU A 426 -18.11 0.56 11.45
CA LEU A 426 -19.15 -0.42 11.12
C LEU A 426 -20.51 -0.07 11.75
N LYS A 427 -20.54 0.36 13.02
CA LYS A 427 -21.77 0.87 13.65
C LYS A 427 -22.30 2.09 12.89
N ARG A 428 -21.42 3.02 12.52
CA ARG A 428 -21.79 4.23 11.76
C ARG A 428 -22.39 3.87 10.40
N ILE A 429 -21.80 2.92 9.67
CA ILE A 429 -22.35 2.41 8.40
C ILE A 429 -23.74 1.82 8.61
N GLN A 430 -23.93 0.99 9.64
CA GLN A 430 -25.25 0.40 9.95
C GLN A 430 -26.29 1.47 10.33
N GLU A 431 -25.90 2.51 11.07
CA GLU A 431 -26.78 3.64 11.41
C GLU A 431 -27.20 4.42 10.16
N ILE A 432 -26.25 4.73 9.27
CA ILE A 432 -26.53 5.42 8.00
C ILE A 432 -27.43 4.56 7.12
N GLN A 433 -27.17 3.26 7.01
CA GLN A 433 -28.00 2.39 6.20
C GLN A 433 -29.43 2.31 6.73
N LYS A 434 -29.62 2.23 8.06
CA LYS A 434 -30.95 2.25 8.69
C LYS A 434 -31.69 3.57 8.49
N SER A 435 -30.98 4.69 8.30
CA SER A 435 -31.60 5.98 8.04
C SER A 435 -32.01 6.19 6.59
N ILE A 436 -31.62 5.29 5.67
CA ILE A 436 -31.94 5.35 4.24
C ILE A 436 -33.13 4.45 3.91
N GLU A 437 -34.26 5.06 3.54
CA GLU A 437 -35.44 4.39 3.01
C GLU A 437 -35.27 4.02 1.53
N LEU A 438 -35.90 2.90 1.13
CA LEU A 438 -35.92 2.37 -0.24
C LEU A 438 -34.52 2.06 -0.79
N TRP A 439 -33.64 1.53 0.06
CA TRP A 439 -32.33 1.08 -0.38
C TRP A 439 -32.42 0.00 -1.46
N GLU A 440 -31.58 0.12 -2.50
CA GLU A 440 -31.51 -0.85 -3.60
C GLU A 440 -30.12 -1.53 -3.64
N GLY A 441 -30.12 -2.86 -3.54
CA GLY A 441 -28.93 -3.71 -3.61
C GLY A 441 -28.49 -4.25 -2.25
N LYS A 442 -27.27 -4.82 -2.20
CA LYS A 442 -26.68 -5.39 -0.98
C LYS A 442 -26.45 -4.30 0.08
N GLU A 443 -26.35 -4.68 1.35
CA GLU A 443 -26.04 -3.75 2.43
C GLU A 443 -24.66 -3.10 2.23
N ILE A 444 -24.53 -1.84 2.65
CA ILE A 444 -23.32 -1.02 2.45
C ILE A 444 -22.11 -1.68 3.14
N GLY A 445 -22.30 -2.27 4.31
CA GLY A 445 -21.25 -2.98 5.05
C GLY A 445 -20.68 -4.22 4.35
N TYR A 446 -21.26 -4.67 3.23
CA TYR A 446 -20.70 -5.76 2.43
C TYR A 446 -19.57 -5.29 1.52
N THR A 447 -19.65 -4.05 1.07
CA THR A 447 -18.71 -3.48 0.10
C THR A 447 -17.80 -2.44 0.73
N CYS A 448 -18.25 -1.78 1.79
CA CYS A 448 -17.58 -0.62 2.35
C CYS A 448 -17.17 -0.88 3.80
N ALA A 449 -15.94 -0.47 4.17
CA ALA A 449 -15.41 -0.59 5.52
C ALA A 449 -15.37 0.74 6.29
N GLU A 450 -15.43 1.88 5.58
CA GLU A 450 -15.21 3.20 6.15
C GLU A 450 -16.17 4.25 5.58
N VAL A 451 -16.61 5.17 6.46
CA VAL A 451 -17.31 6.40 6.09
C VAL A 451 -16.30 7.53 6.02
N ILE A 452 -16.12 8.10 4.83
CA ILE A 452 -15.11 9.12 4.56
C ILE A 452 -15.70 10.52 4.76
N ARG A 453 -16.87 10.78 4.16
CA ARG A 453 -17.51 12.10 4.21
C ARG A 453 -19.03 12.04 4.19
N GLU A 454 -19.64 13.00 4.85
CA GLU A 454 -21.08 13.29 4.80
C GLU A 454 -21.25 14.77 4.48
N GLY A 455 -22.13 15.11 3.53
CA GLY A 455 -22.40 16.51 3.19
C GLY A 455 -23.52 16.71 2.17
N ASP A 456 -23.91 17.96 1.98
CA ASP A 456 -24.99 18.34 1.07
C ASP A 456 -24.43 18.88 -0.24
N LEU A 457 -24.82 18.27 -1.35
CA LEU A 457 -24.44 18.68 -2.70
C LEU A 457 -25.69 18.99 -3.55
N LEU A 458 -25.55 19.97 -4.44
CA LEU A 458 -26.55 20.25 -5.47
C LEU A 458 -26.26 19.37 -6.68
N MET A 459 -27.25 18.63 -7.18
CA MET A 459 -27.09 17.73 -8.33
C MET A 459 -27.95 18.19 -9.51
N VAL A 460 -27.37 18.29 -10.71
CA VAL A 460 -28.14 18.52 -11.95
C VAL A 460 -29.08 17.35 -12.20
N ARG A 461 -30.32 17.63 -12.63
CA ARG A 461 -31.28 16.58 -12.97
C ARG A 461 -30.83 15.82 -14.23
N PRO A 462 -30.91 14.48 -14.23
CA PRO A 462 -30.61 13.68 -15.42
C PRO A 462 -31.46 14.13 -16.63
N GLY A 463 -30.83 14.27 -17.80
CA GLY A 463 -31.49 14.63 -19.06
C GLY A 463 -31.70 16.13 -19.31
N ILE A 464 -31.30 17.01 -18.40
CA ILE A 464 -31.31 18.47 -18.61
C ILE A 464 -29.89 18.94 -18.90
N LEU A 465 -29.68 19.58 -20.05
CA LEU A 465 -28.42 20.28 -20.33
C LEU A 465 -28.29 21.46 -19.36
N PRO A 466 -27.14 21.60 -18.67
CA PRO A 466 -26.89 22.76 -17.82
C PRO A 466 -26.82 24.00 -18.71
N THR A 467 -27.87 24.81 -18.73
CA THR A 467 -27.90 26.13 -19.37
C THR A 467 -28.28 27.19 -18.33
N SER A 468 -27.71 28.40 -18.45
CA SER A 468 -27.84 29.51 -17.48
C SER A 468 -29.27 29.75 -16.98
N GLU A 469 -30.26 29.63 -17.86
CA GLU A 469 -31.66 29.94 -17.51
C GLU A 469 -32.34 28.89 -16.64
N VAL A 470 -31.93 27.62 -16.74
CA VAL A 470 -32.60 26.49 -16.06
C VAL A 470 -32.04 26.29 -14.65
N ILE A 471 -30.76 26.60 -14.45
CA ILE A 471 -30.07 26.56 -13.15
C ILE A 471 -30.47 27.79 -12.32
N LYS A 472 -30.45 29.01 -12.89
CA LYS A 472 -30.82 30.26 -12.18
C LYS A 472 -32.29 30.30 -11.72
N LYS A 473 -33.19 29.55 -12.37
CA LYS A 473 -34.62 29.45 -11.97
C LYS A 473 -34.92 28.30 -10.99
N GLY A 474 -33.91 27.58 -10.48
CA GLY A 474 -34.10 26.46 -9.54
C GLY A 474 -34.82 25.24 -10.15
N ARG A 475 -34.95 25.16 -11.48
CA ARG A 475 -35.68 24.08 -12.18
C ARG A 475 -34.77 22.95 -12.66
N GLY A 476 -33.45 23.18 -12.75
CA GLY A 476 -32.47 22.22 -13.28
C GLY A 476 -31.69 21.40 -12.24
N ALA A 477 -31.65 21.81 -10.98
CA ALA A 477 -30.85 21.17 -9.93
C ALA A 477 -31.72 20.68 -8.77
N THR A 478 -31.19 19.75 -7.97
CA THR A 478 -31.85 19.24 -6.77
C THR A 478 -30.85 19.01 -5.66
N ASP A 479 -31.20 19.41 -4.43
CA ASP A 479 -30.41 19.10 -3.25
C ASP A 479 -30.36 17.60 -3.00
N ARG A 480 -29.15 17.10 -2.72
CA ARG A 480 -28.87 15.73 -2.34
C ARG A 480 -27.99 15.76 -1.10
N HIS A 481 -28.37 14.95 -0.12
CA HIS A 481 -27.47 14.63 0.97
C HIS A 481 -26.69 13.39 0.57
N VAL A 482 -25.37 13.48 0.69
CA VAL A 482 -24.44 12.54 0.08
C VAL A 482 -23.57 11.90 1.15
N PHE A 483 -23.54 10.57 1.14
CA PHE A 483 -22.65 9.76 1.96
C PHE A 483 -21.56 9.18 1.08
N LEU A 484 -20.31 9.52 1.36
CA LEU A 484 -19.12 8.96 0.72
C LEU A 484 -18.51 7.89 1.60
N PHE A 485 -18.43 6.69 1.06
CA PHE A 485 -17.73 5.55 1.62
C PHE A 485 -16.49 5.26 0.77
N ASP A 486 -15.59 4.43 1.28
CA ASP A 486 -14.39 3.94 0.60
C ASP A 486 -14.61 3.42 -0.84
N HIS A 487 -15.75 2.81 -1.17
CA HIS A 487 -16.01 2.27 -2.52
C HIS A 487 -17.27 2.84 -3.18
N LEU A 488 -18.13 3.48 -2.39
CA LEU A 488 -19.49 3.84 -2.81
C LEU A 488 -19.82 5.28 -2.46
N LEU A 489 -20.43 5.99 -3.41
CA LEU A 489 -21.06 7.29 -3.18
C LEU A 489 -22.57 7.10 -3.22
N VAL A 490 -23.25 7.38 -2.11
CA VAL A 490 -24.71 7.23 -1.99
C VAL A 490 -25.38 8.60 -2.05
N LEU A 491 -26.29 8.76 -3.01
CA LEU A 491 -27.06 9.98 -3.23
C LEU A 491 -28.44 9.81 -2.61
N THR A 492 -28.81 10.70 -1.69
CA THR A 492 -30.10 10.65 -1.00
C THR A 492 -30.83 12.00 -1.05
N LYS A 493 -32.14 11.97 -0.83
CA LYS A 493 -32.95 13.18 -0.61
C LYS A 493 -33.39 13.20 0.86
N VAL A 494 -33.10 14.29 1.56
CA VAL A 494 -33.52 14.47 2.95
C VAL A 494 -35.05 14.49 3.04
N HIS A 495 -35.60 13.68 3.94
CA HIS A 495 -36.99 13.65 4.32
C HIS A 495 -37.11 14.03 5.80
N ARG A 496 -37.50 15.27 6.09
CA ARG A 496 -37.74 15.72 7.46
C ARG A 496 -39.13 15.22 7.90
N SER A 497 -39.17 14.15 8.67
CA SER A 497 -40.37 13.70 9.38
C SER A 497 -40.58 14.56 10.62
N SER A 498 -41.82 14.96 10.93
CA SER A 498 -42.12 15.71 12.17
C SER A 498 -42.06 14.85 13.44
N ARG A 499 -41.79 13.53 13.33
CA ARG A 499 -41.87 12.56 14.43
C ARG A 499 -40.51 12.02 14.92
N SER A 500 -39.40 12.33 14.27
CA SER A 500 -38.06 11.83 14.65
C SER A 500 -37.06 12.96 14.86
N GLU A 501 -36.24 12.89 15.91
CA GLU A 501 -35.12 13.82 16.14
C GLU A 501 -34.01 13.69 15.09
N LYS A 502 -33.89 12.52 14.43
CA LYS A 502 -32.93 12.27 13.35
C LYS A 502 -33.59 12.39 11.97
N PRO A 503 -32.90 12.99 10.97
CA PRO A 503 -33.39 13.05 9.60
C PRO A 503 -33.45 11.65 8.98
N ILE A 504 -34.49 11.40 8.19
CA ILE A 504 -34.63 10.18 7.38
C ILE A 504 -34.26 10.54 5.94
N TYR A 505 -33.60 9.63 5.23
CA TYR A 505 -33.10 9.87 3.89
C TYR A 505 -33.79 8.95 2.89
N LYS A 506 -34.22 9.49 1.74
CA LYS A 506 -34.78 8.68 0.66
C LYS A 506 -33.69 8.37 -0.37
N PHE A 507 -33.45 7.09 -0.66
CA PHE A 507 -32.50 6.67 -1.66
C PHE A 507 -32.82 7.25 -3.05
N LYS A 508 -31.80 7.71 -3.78
CA LYS A 508 -31.92 8.26 -5.13
C LYS A 508 -30.95 7.66 -6.14
N GLY A 509 -29.84 7.12 -5.68
CA GLY A 509 -28.86 6.47 -6.54
C GLY A 509 -27.59 6.17 -5.77
N LYS A 510 -26.72 5.38 -6.39
CA LYS A 510 -25.40 5.05 -5.89
C LYS A 510 -24.41 5.02 -7.03
N VAL A 511 -23.15 5.35 -6.75
CA VAL A 511 -22.06 5.37 -7.71
C VAL A 511 -20.88 4.59 -7.15
N LEU A 512 -20.38 3.63 -7.91
CA LEU A 512 -19.14 2.92 -7.59
C LEU A 512 -17.97 3.78 -8.06
N ILE A 513 -17.27 4.42 -7.12
CA ILE A 513 -16.24 5.42 -7.44
C ILE A 513 -15.11 4.83 -8.29
N ARG A 514 -14.71 3.59 -8.02
CA ARG A 514 -13.64 2.93 -8.79
C ARG A 514 -13.99 2.58 -10.23
N LYS A 515 -15.29 2.46 -10.54
CA LYS A 515 -15.83 2.23 -11.89
C LYS A 515 -16.28 3.52 -12.58
N SER A 516 -15.91 4.66 -12.00
CA SER A 516 -16.32 5.96 -12.50
C SER A 516 -15.10 6.81 -12.79
N ASP A 517 -15.27 7.74 -13.72
CA ASP A 517 -14.32 8.78 -14.05
C ASP A 517 -14.78 10.10 -13.46
N ILE A 518 -13.82 10.84 -12.92
CA ILE A 518 -14.07 12.09 -12.22
C ILE A 518 -13.42 13.19 -13.03
N PHE A 519 -14.18 14.24 -13.30
CA PHE A 519 -13.73 15.40 -14.05
C PHE A 519 -13.94 16.65 -13.21
N ASP A 520 -12.87 17.43 -13.08
CA ASP A 520 -12.94 18.77 -12.56
C ASP A 520 -13.52 19.71 -13.63
N LEU A 521 -14.60 20.41 -13.32
CA LEU A 521 -15.20 21.39 -14.24
C LEU A 521 -14.67 22.78 -13.87
N SER A 522 -14.07 23.46 -14.84
CA SER A 522 -13.64 24.84 -14.69
C SER A 522 -14.83 25.77 -14.43
N ASP A 523 -14.60 26.80 -13.64
CA ASP A 523 -15.65 27.75 -13.31
C ASP A 523 -16.04 28.57 -14.56
N THR A 524 -17.34 28.69 -14.80
CA THR A 524 -17.96 29.48 -15.86
C THR A 524 -19.08 30.33 -15.27
N GLU A 525 -19.71 31.22 -16.04
CA GLU A 525 -20.87 31.98 -15.57
C GLU A 525 -22.05 31.10 -15.13
N GLU A 526 -22.08 29.83 -15.55
CA GLU A 526 -23.16 28.88 -15.29
C GLU A 526 -22.79 27.79 -14.28
N LEU A 527 -21.51 27.39 -14.24
CA LEU A 527 -21.01 26.34 -13.38
C LEU A 527 -19.93 26.92 -12.47
N GLN A 528 -20.22 27.05 -11.18
CA GLN A 528 -19.21 27.40 -10.18
C GLN A 528 -19.06 26.26 -9.19
N ASN A 529 -17.82 25.95 -8.82
CA ASN A 529 -17.50 24.91 -7.84
C ASN A 529 -18.13 23.56 -8.19
N ALA A 530 -18.12 23.20 -9.48
CA ALA A 530 -18.74 21.97 -9.98
C ALA A 530 -17.70 20.89 -10.32
N PHE A 531 -18.12 19.64 -10.20
CA PHE A 531 -17.40 18.47 -10.71
C PHE A 531 -18.37 17.47 -11.32
N LYS A 532 -17.86 16.59 -12.19
CA LYS A 532 -18.64 15.61 -12.92
C LYS A 532 -18.13 14.20 -12.64
N ILE A 533 -19.05 13.27 -12.42
CA ILE A 533 -18.75 11.84 -12.31
C ILE A 533 -19.46 11.13 -13.46
N GLU A 534 -18.74 10.32 -14.22
CA GLU A 534 -19.29 9.47 -15.28
C GLU A 534 -19.03 8.00 -14.98
N SER A 535 -20.05 7.17 -15.14
CA SER A 535 -19.92 5.71 -15.04
C SER A 535 -20.22 5.07 -16.39
N ARG A 536 -19.33 4.17 -16.81
CA ARG A 536 -19.42 3.39 -18.05
C ARG A 536 -19.73 1.94 -17.69
N SER A 537 -20.83 1.40 -18.21
CA SER A 537 -21.08 -0.04 -18.17
C SER A 537 -20.26 -0.76 -19.26
N ALA A 538 -19.90 -2.03 -19.02
CA ALA A 538 -19.05 -2.87 -19.86
C ALA A 538 -19.69 -3.29 -21.20
N GLY A 539 -20.42 -2.40 -21.87
CA GLY A 539 -20.79 -2.56 -23.27
C GLY A 539 -19.56 -2.31 -24.15
N ARG A 540 -19.27 -3.22 -25.07
CA ARG A 540 -18.15 -3.17 -26.04
C ARG A 540 -18.07 -1.88 -26.89
N ASP A 541 -19.07 -1.02 -26.83
CA ASP A 541 -19.17 0.24 -27.58
C ASP A 541 -18.80 1.51 -26.77
N GLY A 542 -18.38 1.37 -25.51
CA GLY A 542 -17.87 2.52 -24.73
C GLY A 542 -18.89 3.63 -24.44
N THR A 543 -20.18 3.34 -24.53
CA THR A 543 -21.27 4.27 -24.24
C THR A 543 -21.35 4.58 -22.74
N VAL A 544 -21.27 5.88 -22.39
CA VAL A 544 -21.47 6.36 -21.01
C VAL A 544 -22.90 6.06 -20.59
N THR A 545 -23.08 5.26 -19.54
CA THR A 545 -24.42 4.83 -19.08
C THR A 545 -25.04 5.79 -18.07
N SER A 546 -24.24 6.53 -17.31
CA SER A 546 -24.73 7.50 -16.33
C SER A 546 -23.71 8.61 -16.08
N SER A 547 -24.20 9.85 -15.97
CA SER A 547 -23.39 11.03 -15.68
C SER A 547 -24.07 11.87 -14.60
N TRP A 548 -23.30 12.30 -13.61
CA TRP A 548 -23.74 13.15 -12.50
C TRP A 548 -22.90 14.43 -12.47
N ILE A 549 -23.55 15.59 -12.47
CA ILE A 549 -22.89 16.89 -12.27
C ILE A 549 -23.32 17.41 -10.90
N LEU A 550 -22.34 17.67 -10.05
CA LEU A 550 -22.50 18.05 -8.65
C LEU A 550 -21.88 19.43 -8.42
N PHE A 551 -22.53 20.26 -7.60
CA PHE A 551 -22.05 21.56 -7.18
C PHE A 551 -21.82 21.61 -5.67
N CYS A 552 -20.72 22.24 -5.29
CA CYS A 552 -20.39 22.59 -3.91
C CYS A 552 -20.75 24.05 -3.61
N LYS A 553 -20.92 24.39 -2.34
CA LYS A 553 -21.26 25.76 -1.91
C LYS A 553 -20.05 26.71 -1.98
N SER A 554 -18.84 26.17 -1.83
CA SER A 554 -17.58 26.91 -1.89
C SER A 554 -16.50 26.14 -2.63
N ALA A 555 -15.45 26.85 -3.06
CA ALA A 555 -14.26 26.25 -3.65
C ALA A 555 -13.52 25.33 -2.66
N GLU A 556 -13.50 25.69 -1.37
CA GLU A 556 -12.91 24.86 -0.31
C GLU A 556 -13.64 23.53 -0.15
N GLU A 557 -14.98 23.56 -0.21
CA GLU A 557 -15.80 22.34 -0.17
C GLU A 557 -15.55 21.49 -1.42
N LYS A 558 -15.48 22.09 -2.61
CA LYS A 558 -15.10 21.38 -3.84
C LYS A 558 -13.74 20.71 -3.72
N THR A 559 -12.73 21.43 -3.24
CA THR A 559 -11.38 20.88 -3.04
C THR A 559 -11.40 19.69 -2.09
N SER A 560 -12.16 19.79 -0.99
CA SER A 560 -12.30 18.70 -0.01
C SER A 560 -12.98 17.47 -0.59
N TRP A 561 -14.09 17.64 -1.33
CA TRP A 561 -14.77 16.53 -2.02
C TRP A 561 -13.90 15.89 -3.10
N MET A 562 -13.24 16.71 -3.92
CA MET A 562 -12.35 16.23 -4.97
C MET A 562 -11.15 15.50 -4.41
N SER A 563 -10.58 15.96 -3.29
CA SER A 563 -9.46 15.29 -2.61
C SER A 563 -9.82 13.85 -2.22
N ASP A 564 -10.95 13.65 -1.53
CA ASP A 564 -11.38 12.31 -1.10
C ASP A 564 -11.74 11.41 -2.28
N LEU A 565 -12.50 11.93 -3.23
CA LEU A 565 -12.96 11.18 -4.39
C LEU A 565 -11.79 10.73 -5.28
N VAL A 566 -10.85 11.63 -5.56
CA VAL A 566 -9.64 11.34 -6.34
C VAL A 566 -8.71 10.42 -5.55
N MET A 567 -8.56 10.60 -4.23
CA MET A 567 -7.78 9.69 -3.38
C MET A 567 -8.32 8.26 -3.48
N ILE A 568 -9.63 8.04 -3.33
CA ILE A 568 -10.25 6.71 -3.47
C ILE A 568 -9.97 6.09 -4.84
N GLN A 569 -10.05 6.89 -5.90
CA GLN A 569 -9.85 6.43 -7.28
C GLN A 569 -8.37 6.12 -7.57
N THR A 570 -7.45 6.91 -7.01
CA THR A 570 -6.01 6.87 -7.35
C THR A 570 -5.15 6.11 -6.35
N LYS A 571 -5.65 5.79 -5.14
CA LYS A 571 -4.87 5.09 -4.09
C LYS A 571 -4.13 3.87 -4.61
N SER A 572 -4.85 2.95 -5.25
CA SER A 572 -4.25 1.73 -5.79
C SER A 572 -3.21 1.97 -6.90
N LEU A 573 -3.40 3.03 -7.68
CA LEU A 573 -2.47 3.43 -8.72
C LEU A 573 -1.19 3.99 -8.10
N LEU A 574 -1.31 4.92 -7.16
CA LEU A 574 -0.19 5.56 -6.48
C LEU A 574 0.67 4.53 -5.73
N ASP A 575 0.05 3.56 -5.05
CA ASP A 575 0.72 2.43 -4.42
C ASP A 575 1.53 1.58 -5.43
N ARG A 576 0.96 1.26 -6.60
CA ARG A 576 1.69 0.53 -7.65
C ARG A 576 2.88 1.35 -8.19
N MET A 577 2.69 2.66 -8.36
CA MET A 577 3.76 3.57 -8.81
C MET A 577 4.91 3.60 -7.80
N LEU A 578 4.59 3.64 -6.50
CA LEU A 578 5.59 3.59 -5.44
C LEU A 578 6.36 2.27 -5.47
N ASP A 579 5.64 1.17 -5.52
CA ASP A 579 6.24 -0.17 -5.54
C ASP A 579 7.19 -0.38 -6.72
N SER A 580 6.84 0.14 -7.89
CA SER A 580 7.72 0.10 -9.06
C SER A 580 8.95 0.97 -8.86
N SER A 581 8.78 2.18 -8.31
CA SER A 581 9.88 3.12 -8.07
C SER A 581 10.89 2.57 -7.06
N LEU A 582 10.41 1.99 -5.95
CA LEU A 582 11.27 1.34 -4.94
C LEU A 582 12.02 0.14 -5.53
N LYS A 583 11.37 -0.70 -6.33
CA LYS A 583 12.03 -1.81 -7.02
C LYS A 583 13.08 -1.35 -8.03
N GLU A 584 12.84 -0.25 -8.73
CA GLU A 584 13.84 0.34 -9.63
C GLU A 584 15.04 0.88 -8.86
N GLU A 585 14.82 1.43 -7.66
CA GLU A 585 15.89 1.92 -6.80
C GLU A 585 16.72 0.79 -6.19
N GLU A 586 16.09 -0.27 -5.70
CA GLU A 586 16.75 -1.50 -5.25
C GLU A 586 17.65 -2.09 -6.36
N LYS A 587 17.25 -1.95 -7.63
CA LYS A 587 18.07 -2.34 -8.78
C LYS A 587 19.23 -1.41 -9.06
N ARG A 588 19.04 -0.09 -8.88
CA ARG A 588 20.11 0.91 -9.06
C ARG A 588 21.18 0.77 -7.99
N ILE A 589 20.79 0.39 -6.78
CA ILE A 589 21.68 0.23 -5.63
C ILE A 589 21.51 -1.20 -5.09
N PRO A 590 22.03 -2.21 -5.81
CA PRO A 590 21.86 -3.60 -5.39
C PRO A 590 22.68 -3.87 -4.13
N LEU A 591 22.09 -4.60 -3.17
CA LEU A 591 22.81 -5.06 -2.00
C LEU A 591 23.88 -6.07 -2.41
N ILE A 592 25.15 -5.71 -2.21
CA ILE A 592 26.28 -6.60 -2.45
C ILE A 592 26.67 -7.25 -1.13
N ILE A 593 26.47 -8.57 -1.04
CA ILE A 593 26.83 -9.37 0.12
C ILE A 593 28.20 -10.02 -0.14
N PRO A 594 29.06 -10.18 0.88
CA PRO A 594 30.32 -10.91 0.73
C PRO A 594 30.08 -12.34 0.22
N GLY A 595 30.98 -12.84 -0.62
CA GLY A 595 30.89 -14.22 -1.10
C GLY A 595 31.16 -15.24 0.02
N PRO A 596 30.77 -16.52 -0.16
CA PRO A 596 30.99 -17.58 0.82
C PRO A 596 32.49 -17.86 1.09
N ASP A 597 33.36 -17.45 0.17
CA ASP A 597 34.81 -17.45 0.31
C ASP A 597 35.33 -16.39 1.30
N GLN A 598 34.60 -15.28 1.45
CA GLN A 598 34.92 -14.20 2.37
C GLN A 598 34.16 -14.30 3.70
N TYR A 599 32.94 -14.84 3.66
CA TYR A 599 32.04 -14.89 4.82
C TYR A 599 31.22 -16.19 4.81
N ARG A 600 31.51 -17.09 5.76
CA ARG A 600 30.98 -18.46 5.75
C ARG A 600 29.44 -18.54 5.89
N PHE A 601 28.82 -17.53 6.50
CA PHE A 601 27.36 -17.43 6.62
C PHE A 601 26.68 -16.93 5.34
N ALA A 602 27.43 -16.59 4.28
CA ALA A 602 26.87 -16.25 2.97
C ALA A 602 26.65 -17.48 2.07
N ASP A 603 27.00 -18.69 2.53
CA ASP A 603 26.70 -19.92 1.78
C ASP A 603 25.18 -20.06 1.56
N VAL A 604 24.76 -20.49 0.38
CA VAL A 604 23.33 -20.49 0.01
C VAL A 604 22.61 -21.67 0.66
N ASP A 605 21.38 -21.45 1.13
CA ASP A 605 20.54 -22.53 1.65
C ASP A 605 20.31 -23.65 0.63
N CYS A 606 20.50 -24.88 1.07
CA CYS A 606 20.23 -26.10 0.31
C CYS A 606 19.82 -27.24 1.24
N ASP A 607 19.26 -28.30 0.66
CA ASP A 607 18.77 -29.48 1.40
C ASP A 607 19.87 -30.18 2.23
N GLU A 608 21.15 -29.90 1.95
CA GLU A 608 22.30 -30.44 2.68
C GLU A 608 22.68 -29.61 3.92
N ASN A 609 22.45 -28.27 3.92
CA ASN A 609 22.93 -27.39 4.99
C ASN A 609 21.83 -26.89 5.94
N ILE A 610 20.57 -26.84 5.50
CA ILE A 610 19.41 -26.48 6.32
C ILE A 610 18.13 -27.11 5.77
N VAL A 611 17.30 -27.66 6.66
CA VAL A 611 15.98 -28.21 6.34
C VAL A 611 14.94 -27.59 7.25
N PHE A 612 13.82 -27.18 6.66
CA PHE A 612 12.67 -26.59 7.35
C PHE A 612 11.54 -27.61 7.49
N GLU A 613 10.67 -27.41 8.46
CA GLU A 613 9.42 -28.16 8.55
C GLU A 613 8.40 -27.70 7.49
N ASP A 614 7.45 -28.57 7.17
CA ASP A 614 6.38 -28.29 6.20
C ASP A 614 5.33 -27.29 6.71
N TYR A 615 5.47 -26.80 7.94
CA TYR A 615 4.62 -25.78 8.56
C TYR A 615 5.44 -24.57 9.02
N THR A 616 4.79 -23.40 9.05
CA THR A 616 5.37 -22.17 9.61
C THR A 616 4.90 -21.96 11.04
N SER A 617 5.60 -21.12 11.80
CA SER A 617 5.11 -20.65 13.10
C SER A 617 3.78 -19.90 12.95
N SER A 618 3.12 -19.59 14.07
CA SER A 618 1.93 -18.72 14.11
C SER A 618 2.19 -17.31 13.54
N SER A 619 3.44 -16.88 13.52
CA SER A 619 3.93 -15.63 12.93
C SER A 619 4.48 -15.79 11.50
N GLY A 620 4.19 -16.92 10.84
CA GLY A 620 4.61 -17.21 9.46
C GLY A 620 6.12 -17.37 9.25
N ILE A 621 6.90 -17.49 10.32
CA ILE A 621 8.35 -17.68 10.29
C ILE A 621 8.65 -19.17 9.95
N PRO A 622 9.60 -19.46 9.04
CA PRO A 622 10.03 -20.83 8.75
C PRO A 622 10.60 -21.52 10.00
N VAL A 623 10.06 -22.69 10.34
CA VAL A 623 10.55 -23.48 11.47
C VAL A 623 11.68 -24.38 11.01
N VAL A 624 12.86 -24.22 11.60
CA VAL A 624 14.03 -25.06 11.27
C VAL A 624 13.86 -26.44 11.88
N LYS A 625 13.96 -27.48 11.06
CA LYS A 625 13.94 -28.88 11.48
C LYS A 625 15.31 -29.35 11.93
N HIS A 626 16.31 -29.13 11.07
CA HIS A 626 17.73 -29.36 11.38
C HIS A 626 18.60 -28.57 10.41
N GLY A 627 19.87 -28.35 10.77
CA GLY A 627 20.84 -27.68 9.93
C GLY A 627 22.24 -27.77 10.51
N THR A 628 23.23 -27.32 9.76
CA THR A 628 24.61 -27.17 10.27
C THR A 628 24.67 -26.09 11.34
N VAL A 629 25.66 -26.15 12.25
CA VAL A 629 25.84 -25.12 13.30
C VAL A 629 25.91 -23.71 12.71
N LEU A 630 26.59 -23.54 11.56
CA LEU A 630 26.66 -22.27 10.83
C LEU A 630 25.26 -21.75 10.46
N LYS A 631 24.43 -22.60 9.85
CA LYS A 631 23.07 -22.22 9.45
C LYS A 631 22.14 -21.99 10.65
N LEU A 632 22.34 -22.72 11.75
CA LEU A 632 21.59 -22.47 12.98
C LEU A 632 21.94 -21.13 13.62
N VAL A 633 23.21 -20.72 13.60
CA VAL A 633 23.68 -19.41 14.07
C VAL A 633 23.26 -18.28 13.11
N GLU A 634 23.25 -18.53 11.80
CA GLU A 634 22.67 -17.60 10.81
C GLU A 634 21.19 -17.34 11.10
N ARG A 635 20.42 -18.40 11.35
CA ARG A 635 18.98 -18.31 11.69
C ARG A 635 18.73 -17.71 13.06
N LEU A 636 19.69 -17.80 13.99
CA LEU A 636 19.65 -17.13 15.29
C LEU A 636 19.73 -15.60 15.15
N THR A 637 20.40 -15.11 14.10
CA THR A 637 20.68 -13.68 13.85
C THR A 637 20.29 -13.33 12.41
N TYR A 638 19.09 -13.76 12.02
CA TYR A 638 18.64 -13.65 10.64
C TYR A 638 18.18 -12.23 10.34
N HIS A 639 18.70 -11.65 9.26
CA HIS A 639 18.53 -10.23 8.94
C HIS A 639 17.11 -9.84 8.45
N LEU A 640 16.26 -10.81 8.10
CA LEU A 640 14.91 -10.52 7.60
C LEU A 640 13.81 -10.62 8.66
N TYR A 641 14.08 -11.34 9.77
CA TYR A 641 13.10 -11.54 10.83
C TYR A 641 13.79 -12.05 12.10
N THR A 642 13.15 -11.76 13.23
CA THR A 642 13.62 -12.19 14.55
C THR A 642 12.66 -13.21 15.15
N ASP A 643 13.22 -14.29 15.70
CA ASP A 643 12.46 -15.35 16.38
C ASP A 643 12.96 -15.53 17.83
N ASN A 644 12.32 -14.80 18.74
CA ASN A 644 12.62 -14.86 20.17
C ASN A 644 12.42 -16.26 20.77
N ASN A 645 11.52 -17.09 20.21
CA ASN A 645 11.35 -18.46 20.66
C ASN A 645 12.50 -19.35 20.20
N TYR A 646 12.99 -19.15 18.98
CA TYR A 646 14.19 -19.80 18.48
C TYR A 646 15.41 -19.41 19.31
N VAL A 647 15.59 -18.12 19.64
CA VAL A 647 16.69 -17.65 20.50
C VAL A 647 16.67 -18.34 21.87
N ARG A 648 15.53 -18.35 22.56
CA ARG A 648 15.39 -19.03 23.86
C ARG A 648 15.71 -20.53 23.74
N THR A 649 15.11 -21.20 22.76
CA THR A 649 15.29 -22.65 22.53
C THR A 649 16.76 -22.99 22.23
N PHE A 650 17.41 -22.21 21.37
CA PHE A 650 18.80 -22.38 21.00
C PHE A 650 19.71 -22.18 22.22
N LEU A 651 19.57 -21.08 22.97
CA LEU A 651 20.41 -20.79 24.14
C LEU A 651 20.23 -21.80 25.28
N THR A 652 19.04 -22.43 25.40
CA THR A 652 18.80 -23.52 26.35
C THR A 652 19.47 -24.83 25.91
N THR A 653 19.52 -25.14 24.61
CA THR A 653 19.84 -26.49 24.11
C THR A 653 21.18 -26.64 23.37
N TYR A 654 21.83 -25.53 22.97
CA TYR A 654 23.01 -25.57 22.10
C TYR A 654 24.18 -26.40 22.62
N ARG A 655 24.31 -26.50 23.95
CA ARG A 655 25.41 -27.24 24.62
C ARG A 655 25.43 -28.73 24.28
N SER A 656 24.35 -29.27 23.71
CA SER A 656 24.29 -30.64 23.22
C SER A 656 25.03 -30.87 21.89
N PHE A 657 25.29 -29.81 21.11
CA PHE A 657 25.88 -29.90 19.77
C PHE A 657 26.97 -28.85 19.46
N CYS A 658 27.18 -27.87 20.34
CA CYS A 658 28.17 -26.79 20.18
C CYS A 658 28.74 -26.38 21.54
N SER A 659 30.05 -26.15 21.63
CA SER A 659 30.67 -25.65 22.87
C SER A 659 30.41 -24.15 23.07
N PRO A 660 30.42 -23.64 24.32
CA PRO A 660 30.27 -22.20 24.58
C PRO A 660 31.35 -21.34 23.89
N GLN A 661 32.60 -21.81 23.86
CA GLN A 661 33.71 -21.10 23.20
C GLN A 661 33.50 -21.05 21.69
N GLU A 662 33.08 -22.16 21.09
CA GLU A 662 32.78 -22.23 19.66
C GLU A 662 31.60 -21.33 19.28
N LEU A 663 30.51 -21.34 20.05
CA LEU A 663 29.36 -20.47 19.81
C LEU A 663 29.76 -18.99 19.88
N LEU A 664 30.54 -18.61 20.89
CA LEU A 664 31.02 -17.22 21.02
C LEU A 664 31.86 -16.82 19.80
N GLN A 665 32.77 -17.69 19.35
CA GLN A 665 33.60 -17.40 18.17
C GLN A 665 32.75 -17.26 16.89
N LEU A 666 31.72 -18.11 16.72
CA LEU A 666 30.81 -18.02 15.59
C LEU A 666 29.96 -16.75 15.62
N LEU A 667 29.53 -16.29 16.80
CA LEU A 667 28.80 -15.03 16.96
C LEU A 667 29.70 -13.82 16.67
N ILE A 668 30.97 -13.86 17.11
CA ILE A 668 31.96 -12.82 16.78
C ILE A 668 32.21 -12.78 15.28
N GLU A 669 32.35 -13.94 14.62
CA GLU A 669 32.47 -14.02 13.16
C GLU A 669 31.21 -13.48 12.48
N ARG A 670 30.02 -13.82 12.98
CA ARG A 670 28.74 -13.36 12.45
C ARG A 670 28.59 -11.84 12.54
N PHE A 671 29.00 -11.25 13.67
CA PHE A 671 28.96 -9.81 13.93
C PHE A 671 29.92 -9.03 13.01
N ASN A 672 31.12 -9.57 12.77
CA ASN A 672 32.14 -8.93 11.95
C ASN A 672 31.97 -9.27 10.45
N VAL A 673 30.91 -8.74 9.83
CA VAL A 673 30.66 -8.90 8.38
C VAL A 673 31.73 -8.11 7.60
N PRO A 674 32.54 -8.75 6.74
CA PRO A 674 33.63 -8.06 6.06
C PRO A 674 33.15 -7.32 4.81
N THR A 675 33.73 -6.16 4.47
CA THR A 675 33.36 -5.41 3.25
C THR A 675 33.60 -6.26 1.98
N PRO A 676 32.59 -6.45 1.10
CA PRO A 676 32.74 -7.24 -0.12
C PRO A 676 33.93 -6.80 -0.97
N PHE A 677 34.67 -7.74 -1.57
CA PHE A 677 35.85 -7.44 -2.40
C PHE A 677 35.59 -6.37 -3.47
N GLN A 678 34.39 -6.36 -4.06
CA GLN A 678 33.97 -5.42 -5.09
C GLN A 678 33.89 -3.97 -4.59
N LEU A 679 33.69 -3.76 -3.29
CA LEU A 679 33.52 -2.45 -2.66
C LEU A 679 34.78 -1.93 -1.97
N ARG A 680 35.82 -2.76 -1.81
CA ARG A 680 37.06 -2.37 -1.11
C ARG A 680 37.79 -1.20 -1.75
N ALA A 681 37.77 -1.10 -3.08
CA ALA A 681 38.41 0.02 -3.79
C ALA A 681 37.69 1.36 -3.52
N ILE A 682 36.37 1.31 -3.33
CA ILE A 682 35.54 2.47 -3.01
C ILE A 682 35.77 2.87 -1.55
N GLU A 683 35.80 1.90 -0.64
CA GLU A 683 36.10 2.10 0.79
C GLU A 683 37.46 2.78 1.01
N GLN A 684 38.50 2.35 0.28
CA GLN A 684 39.83 2.97 0.32
C GLN A 684 39.86 4.41 -0.21
N SER A 685 38.91 4.79 -1.06
CA SER A 685 38.80 6.16 -1.60
C SER A 685 38.02 7.11 -0.68
N ILE A 686 37.16 6.58 0.18
CA ILE A 686 36.31 7.34 1.13
C ILE A 686 37.01 7.47 2.49
N ALA A 687 37.91 6.55 2.83
CA ALA A 687 38.69 6.62 4.06
C ALA A 687 39.55 7.91 4.08
N PRO A 688 39.46 8.74 5.15
CA PRO A 688 40.30 9.93 5.27
C PRO A 688 41.77 9.50 5.20
N PRO A 689 42.66 10.29 4.55
CA PRO A 689 44.07 9.94 4.46
C PRO A 689 44.61 9.77 5.88
N GLN A 690 44.99 8.54 6.23
CA GLN A 690 45.59 8.25 7.51
C GLN A 690 46.88 9.07 7.61
N SER A 691 46.84 10.14 8.41
CA SER A 691 48.02 10.91 8.78
C SER A 691 48.95 9.96 9.54
N ARG A 692 50.05 9.59 8.88
CA ARG A 692 51.17 8.84 9.47
C ARG A 692 51.84 9.59 10.60
#